data_AF-S8CQB5-F1
#
_entry.id   AF-S8CQB5-F1
#
_cell.length_a   1.000
_cell.length_b   1.000
_cell.length_c   1.000
_cell.angle_alpha   90.00
_cell.angle_beta   90.00
_cell.angle_gamma   90.00
#
_symmetry.space_group_name_H-M   'P 1'
#
loop_
_entity.id
_entity.type
_entity.pdbx_description
1 polymer ?
#
loop_
_entity_poly.entity_id
_entity_poly.type
_entity_poly.pdbx_seq_one_letter_code
_entity_poly.pdbx_strand_id
1 'polypeptide(L)'
;MESIRHAMIPTNGINLHVAEVGEGPAVLFLHGFPELWYSWRHQMLFLSSRGYRAIAPDLRGYGDSDAPPSAAEYTAFHIVGDLIGLLDALGLDRVLLVAHDWGAVIAWYLCLMRPDRIKALVNTSVVYSPRNPTIKPIESMRKSLGDDYYICQFQEPGVAEREFAAMGAATLLKKLYTLRQAKPPRHPKGVGFGPPPEKPIVLPPWLSEEDIKYYADKFDQKGFTGGLNYYRAVDLTWELTAPFTGLQIKVPAKFIVGDLDATYNTPGVKEYIHGGGFKKQVPFLEEVVILEGVGHFLIEEKPDELSHHIYDFIRRSLNNLSRYVEDHAVNVTTDIQKAAAIPNLTPMFQAALTDCLDQYTPLGDLIEDAINSVLANAYTDAKTFIDGVISNIDVCDTKLAFSSKKTGQDVQLASNLNEYNNFLKALLSAANNNSTDSGTNSDYVHLAESACDGALYDDLCVSTVVTKLRRNTTLPEMIAATVDVAMAEVMSASSNFRNLRRKLKKAELLDVRALDDCLELLSSTAEELSEVLEMTTAPASPVKHYDDLKTLLSGSMTNQYTCLDGLAYGNTRRRLIEARTRRISHHLSNALALVGKLKRKSRPSDELLEFAKLSSRTEFPNWMSRSDRRFLQSAANSTNYNLIVAQDGTGNFSTINDAINASPNNSRTRFVIYIKAGAYYEYVQVPSNKIMISFVGDGIGKTLIKGNRSVVDGWTTYQSATVAVAGQGFIATGITIENYAGPEKHQAVALRCGADMSAFYQCSFVGYQDTLYVFSLRQFYRECDIYGTVDFVFGNAAVVFQNSNLYARRPLAVQQNIFTAQGRDDPNQNTGISILNCKVAAGSDLLPVISQFHTYLGRPWKAYSRTVYLLSNMESVVDPAGWLEWNGTFGLSTLYYGEYSNRGPGSNTTGRVNWPGYRVINSSTEAGLFAVDNFIQGSQWLPLTGLPFYLSLTA
;
A
#
# COMPACT_ATOMS: atom_id res chain seq x y z
N MET A 1 -25.59 -33.66 -2.62
CA MET A 1 -24.33 -34.41 -2.75
C MET A 1 -23.90 -34.53 -4.20
N GLU A 2 -24.74 -35.02 -5.11
CA GLU A 2 -24.40 -35.17 -6.54
C GLU A 2 -24.03 -33.87 -7.29
N SER A 3 -24.46 -32.71 -6.77
CA SER A 3 -24.14 -31.39 -7.33
C SER A 3 -22.73 -30.87 -6.97
N ILE A 4 -22.01 -31.56 -6.08
CA ILE A 4 -20.67 -31.15 -5.64
C ILE A 4 -19.66 -31.59 -6.70
N ARG A 5 -18.92 -30.62 -7.24
CA ARG A 5 -17.85 -30.85 -8.20
C ARG A 5 -16.54 -31.12 -7.46
N HIS A 6 -15.77 -32.06 -7.96
CA HIS A 6 -14.47 -32.41 -7.41
C HIS A 6 -13.37 -32.13 -8.43
N ALA A 7 -12.29 -31.50 -7.99
CA ALA A 7 -11.13 -31.21 -8.82
C ALA A 7 -9.83 -31.42 -8.03
N MET A 8 -8.77 -31.80 -8.73
CA MET A 8 -7.40 -31.72 -8.21
C MET A 8 -6.79 -30.40 -8.65
N ILE A 9 -6.39 -29.56 -7.69
CA ILE A 9 -5.81 -28.25 -7.93
C ILE A 9 -4.33 -28.26 -7.52
N PRO A 10 -3.39 -28.03 -8.46
CA PRO A 10 -1.98 -27.90 -8.12
C PRO A 10 -1.71 -26.59 -7.38
N THR A 11 -1.08 -26.66 -6.22
CA THR A 11 -0.73 -25.52 -5.37
C THR A 11 0.48 -25.83 -4.52
N ASN A 12 1.41 -24.88 -4.39
CA ASN A 12 2.57 -24.96 -3.48
C ASN A 12 3.36 -26.30 -3.56
N GLY A 13 3.50 -26.83 -4.78
CA GLY A 13 4.24 -28.07 -5.03
C GLY A 13 3.49 -29.37 -4.72
N ILE A 14 2.21 -29.31 -4.37
CA ILE A 14 1.33 -30.45 -4.13
C ILE A 14 0.01 -30.33 -4.92
N ASN A 15 -0.77 -31.41 -4.98
CA ASN A 15 -2.13 -31.38 -5.51
C ASN A 15 -3.13 -31.49 -4.36
N LEU A 16 -4.04 -30.52 -4.27
CA LEU A 16 -5.16 -30.57 -3.34
C LEU A 16 -6.42 -31.06 -4.05
N HIS A 17 -7.09 -32.03 -3.45
CA HIS A 17 -8.49 -32.31 -3.76
C HIS A 17 -9.36 -31.16 -3.25
N VAL A 18 -10.28 -30.69 -4.09
CA VAL A 18 -11.19 -29.59 -3.80
C VAL A 18 -12.60 -30.00 -4.17
N ALA A 19 -13.49 -29.98 -3.18
CA ALA A 19 -14.94 -30.08 -3.37
C ALA A 19 -15.55 -28.68 -3.48
N GLU A 20 -16.36 -28.44 -4.50
CA GLU A 20 -16.96 -27.14 -4.77
C GLU A 20 -18.43 -27.27 -5.19
N VAL A 21 -19.29 -26.41 -4.65
CA VAL A 21 -20.70 -26.32 -5.06
C VAL A 21 -21.24 -24.89 -4.93
N GLY A 22 -22.14 -24.52 -5.84
CA GLY A 22 -22.76 -23.19 -5.88
C GLY A 22 -21.92 -22.13 -6.60
N GLU A 23 -22.51 -20.95 -6.69
CA GLU A 23 -21.94 -19.75 -7.31
C GLU A 23 -22.17 -18.55 -6.37
N GLY A 24 -21.45 -17.44 -6.58
CA GLY A 24 -21.54 -16.24 -5.73
C GLY A 24 -20.32 -16.06 -4.81
N PRO A 25 -20.47 -15.33 -3.68
CA PRO A 25 -19.36 -15.07 -2.77
C PRO A 25 -18.72 -16.37 -2.26
N ALA A 26 -17.40 -16.46 -2.38
CA ALA A 26 -16.65 -17.64 -2.00
C ALA A 26 -16.56 -17.82 -0.48
N VAL A 27 -16.95 -19.00 -0.01
CA VAL A 27 -16.81 -19.47 1.37
C VAL A 27 -15.84 -20.65 1.36
N LEU A 28 -14.68 -20.46 1.95
CA LEU A 28 -13.65 -21.48 2.09
C LEU A 28 -13.84 -22.20 3.43
N PHE A 29 -13.93 -23.53 3.39
CA PHE A 29 -14.13 -24.40 4.54
C PHE A 29 -12.87 -25.21 4.84
N LEU A 30 -12.34 -25.13 6.07
CA LEU A 30 -11.16 -25.89 6.50
C LEU A 30 -11.55 -26.90 7.58
N HIS A 31 -11.48 -28.20 7.25
CA HIS A 31 -11.73 -29.29 8.20
C HIS A 31 -10.53 -29.52 9.14
N GLY A 32 -10.71 -30.31 10.21
CA GLY A 32 -9.66 -30.71 11.14
C GLY A 32 -9.37 -32.21 11.15
N PHE A 33 -9.06 -32.77 12.32
CA PHE A 33 -8.64 -34.15 12.51
C PHE A 33 -9.66 -34.97 13.33
N PRO A 34 -9.97 -36.22 12.94
CA PRO A 34 -9.75 -36.88 11.64
C PRO A 34 -10.97 -36.66 10.74
N GLU A 35 -10.99 -35.52 10.07
CA GLU A 35 -12.08 -35.08 9.19
C GLU A 35 -11.62 -35.01 7.73
N LEU A 36 -12.53 -34.62 6.83
CA LEU A 36 -12.30 -34.42 5.40
C LEU A 36 -13.12 -33.22 4.91
N TRP A 37 -13.01 -32.85 3.62
CA TRP A 37 -13.96 -31.95 2.97
C TRP A 37 -15.43 -32.37 3.23
N TYR A 38 -15.67 -33.67 3.33
CA TYR A 38 -16.97 -34.29 3.52
C TYR A 38 -17.66 -33.89 4.82
N SER A 39 -16.91 -33.49 5.85
CA SER A 39 -17.47 -32.99 7.11
C SER A 39 -18.26 -31.69 6.93
N TRP A 40 -17.98 -30.94 5.85
CA TRP A 40 -18.68 -29.72 5.50
C TRP A 40 -19.90 -29.93 4.59
N ARG A 41 -20.26 -31.18 4.25
CA ARG A 41 -21.31 -31.49 3.27
C ARG A 41 -22.63 -30.77 3.53
N HIS A 42 -23.01 -30.63 4.80
CA HIS A 42 -24.25 -29.93 5.16
C HIS A 42 -24.15 -28.42 4.92
N GLN A 43 -23.08 -27.78 5.40
CA GLN A 43 -22.86 -26.34 5.28
C GLN A 43 -22.65 -25.93 3.81
N MET A 44 -21.93 -26.74 3.03
CA MET A 44 -21.73 -26.51 1.60
C MET A 44 -23.05 -26.48 0.84
N LEU A 45 -23.92 -27.47 1.07
CA LEU A 45 -25.25 -27.53 0.44
C LEU A 45 -26.18 -26.41 0.96
N PHE A 46 -26.11 -26.11 2.25
CA PHE A 46 -26.91 -25.05 2.86
C PHE A 46 -26.56 -23.66 2.31
N LEU A 47 -25.27 -23.33 2.19
CA LEU A 47 -24.84 -22.03 1.69
C LEU A 47 -24.95 -21.93 0.16
N SER A 48 -24.67 -23.00 -0.58
CA SER A 48 -24.83 -22.98 -2.04
C SER A 48 -26.27 -22.80 -2.48
N SER A 49 -27.23 -23.42 -1.78
CA SER A 49 -28.66 -23.16 -1.98
C SER A 49 -29.10 -21.74 -1.63
N ARG A 50 -28.21 -20.93 -1.04
CA ARG A 50 -28.42 -19.52 -0.66
C ARG A 50 -27.50 -18.56 -1.41
N GLY A 51 -26.95 -18.99 -2.55
CA GLY A 51 -26.19 -18.12 -3.47
C GLY A 51 -24.73 -17.88 -3.07
N TYR A 52 -24.11 -18.84 -2.38
CA TYR A 52 -22.68 -18.80 -2.09
C TYR A 52 -21.92 -19.89 -2.85
N ARG A 53 -20.67 -19.58 -3.22
CA ARG A 53 -19.74 -20.58 -3.77
C ARG A 53 -19.01 -21.24 -2.62
N ALA A 54 -19.44 -22.44 -2.23
CA ALA A 54 -18.85 -23.21 -1.15
C ALA A 54 -17.67 -24.04 -1.65
N ILE A 55 -16.49 -23.88 -1.04
CA ILE A 55 -15.23 -24.52 -1.43
C ILE A 55 -14.63 -25.22 -0.20
N ALA A 56 -14.45 -26.53 -0.26
CA ALA A 56 -13.87 -27.33 0.81
C ALA A 56 -12.74 -28.21 0.24
N PRO A 57 -11.46 -27.85 0.44
CA PRO A 57 -10.36 -28.75 0.14
C PRO A 57 -10.24 -29.86 1.18
N ASP A 58 -9.76 -31.04 0.75
CA ASP A 58 -9.01 -31.90 1.67
C ASP A 58 -7.66 -31.23 1.92
N LEU A 59 -7.31 -30.97 3.17
CA LEU A 59 -6.03 -30.34 3.51
C LEU A 59 -4.85 -31.28 3.19
N ARG A 60 -3.64 -30.71 3.11
CA ARG A 60 -2.39 -31.48 2.94
C ARG A 60 -2.37 -32.69 3.86
N GLY A 61 -2.16 -33.88 3.31
CA GLY A 61 -2.11 -35.14 4.06
C GLY A 61 -3.45 -35.82 4.32
N TYR A 62 -4.57 -35.27 3.86
CA TYR A 62 -5.91 -35.82 4.06
C TYR A 62 -6.57 -36.26 2.75
N GLY A 63 -7.51 -37.21 2.89
CA GLY A 63 -8.42 -37.63 1.83
C GLY A 63 -7.72 -37.90 0.50
N ASP A 64 -8.12 -37.17 -0.54
CA ASP A 64 -7.55 -37.33 -1.89
C ASP A 64 -6.37 -36.38 -2.17
N SER A 65 -6.03 -35.48 -1.24
CA SER A 65 -4.89 -34.57 -1.37
C SER A 65 -3.55 -35.28 -1.17
N ASP A 66 -2.48 -34.71 -1.74
CA ASP A 66 -1.13 -35.22 -1.58
C ASP A 66 -0.69 -35.19 -0.10
N ALA A 67 0.11 -36.20 0.27
CA ALA A 67 0.59 -36.41 1.64
C ALA A 67 2.12 -36.51 1.67
N PRO A 68 2.84 -35.37 1.73
CA PRO A 68 4.28 -35.36 1.92
C PRO A 68 4.69 -36.23 3.13
N PRO A 69 5.81 -36.98 3.07
CA PRO A 69 6.12 -37.96 4.11
C PRO A 69 6.69 -37.35 5.39
N SER A 70 7.31 -36.16 5.33
CA SER A 70 8.01 -35.56 6.46
C SER A 70 7.09 -34.71 7.32
N ALA A 71 7.11 -34.90 8.64
CA ALA A 71 6.36 -34.03 9.57
C ALA A 71 6.78 -32.55 9.48
N ALA A 72 8.02 -32.26 9.08
CA ALA A 72 8.50 -30.88 8.91
C ALA A 72 7.79 -30.13 7.74
N GLU A 73 7.10 -30.85 6.86
CA GLU A 73 6.34 -30.31 5.74
C GLU A 73 4.86 -30.04 6.08
N TYR A 74 4.49 -30.12 7.37
CA TYR A 74 3.14 -29.89 7.90
C TYR A 74 3.11 -28.72 8.89
N THR A 75 4.07 -27.79 8.80
CA THR A 75 4.01 -26.55 9.58
C THR A 75 2.92 -25.63 9.04
N ALA A 76 2.39 -24.74 9.88
CA ALA A 76 1.35 -23.79 9.45
C ALA A 76 1.70 -23.01 8.18
N PHE A 77 2.99 -22.72 7.94
CA PHE A 77 3.45 -22.06 6.73
C PHE A 77 3.23 -22.86 5.45
N HIS A 78 3.40 -24.18 5.50
CA HIS A 78 3.13 -25.04 4.35
C HIS A 78 1.65 -25.03 4.02
N ILE A 79 0.78 -25.24 5.01
CA ILE A 79 -0.67 -25.31 4.78
C ILE A 79 -1.23 -23.93 4.39
N VAL A 80 -0.77 -22.84 5.01
CA VAL A 80 -1.12 -21.48 4.57
C VAL A 80 -0.64 -21.24 3.14
N GLY A 81 0.56 -21.70 2.76
CA GLY A 81 1.07 -21.64 1.40
C GLY A 81 0.16 -22.39 0.41
N ASP A 82 -0.26 -23.60 0.77
CA ASP A 82 -1.18 -24.41 -0.03
C ASP A 82 -2.52 -23.68 -0.25
N LEU A 83 -3.08 -23.10 0.81
CA LEU A 83 -4.35 -22.35 0.76
C LEU A 83 -4.23 -21.06 -0.05
N ILE A 84 -3.14 -20.32 0.08
CA ILE A 84 -2.91 -19.11 -0.74
C ILE A 84 -2.79 -19.47 -2.21
N GLY A 85 -2.00 -20.49 -2.56
CA GLY A 85 -1.91 -20.95 -3.93
C GLY A 85 -3.22 -21.52 -4.47
N LEU A 86 -4.05 -22.15 -3.61
CA LEU A 86 -5.41 -22.57 -3.98
C LEU A 86 -6.31 -21.37 -4.32
N LEU A 87 -6.31 -20.34 -3.48
CA LEU A 87 -7.07 -19.12 -3.74
C LEU A 87 -6.62 -18.44 -5.04
N ASP A 88 -5.32 -18.37 -5.28
CA ASP A 88 -4.75 -17.79 -6.50
C ASP A 88 -5.13 -18.62 -7.74
N ALA A 89 -5.06 -19.96 -7.66
CA ALA A 89 -5.46 -20.86 -8.74
C ALA A 89 -6.96 -20.76 -9.08
N LEU A 90 -7.81 -20.48 -8.08
CA LEU A 90 -9.24 -20.26 -8.26
C LEU A 90 -9.60 -18.81 -8.64
N GLY A 91 -8.62 -17.90 -8.75
CA GLY A 91 -8.83 -16.50 -9.07
C GLY A 91 -9.56 -15.72 -7.96
N LEU A 92 -9.41 -16.13 -6.71
CA LEU A 92 -10.11 -15.57 -5.55
C LEU A 92 -9.22 -14.62 -4.75
N ASP A 93 -9.49 -13.32 -4.87
CA ASP A 93 -8.74 -12.29 -4.13
C ASP A 93 -9.00 -12.37 -2.62
N ARG A 94 -10.27 -12.52 -2.20
CA ARG A 94 -10.67 -12.64 -0.79
C ARG A 94 -11.82 -13.61 -0.59
N VAL A 95 -11.81 -14.34 0.52
CA VAL A 95 -12.85 -15.33 0.88
C VAL A 95 -13.45 -15.08 2.25
N LEU A 96 -14.67 -15.56 2.45
CA LEU A 96 -15.20 -15.81 3.78
C LEU A 96 -14.61 -17.14 4.26
N LEU A 97 -14.12 -17.18 5.49
CA LEU A 97 -13.43 -18.36 6.01
C LEU A 97 -14.28 -19.03 7.10
N VAL A 98 -14.47 -20.33 6.98
CA VAL A 98 -15.13 -21.17 7.98
C VAL A 98 -14.19 -22.32 8.31
N ALA A 99 -13.98 -22.60 9.59
CA ALA A 99 -13.00 -23.60 9.97
C ALA A 99 -13.32 -24.33 11.29
N HIS A 100 -12.80 -25.55 11.43
CA HIS A 100 -13.00 -26.44 12.57
C HIS A 100 -11.70 -27.17 12.96
N ASP A 101 -11.50 -27.44 14.25
CA ASP A 101 -10.35 -28.16 14.81
C ASP A 101 -8.98 -27.71 14.24
N TRP A 102 -8.21 -28.57 13.56
CA TRP A 102 -6.94 -28.19 12.94
C TRP A 102 -7.10 -27.17 11.82
N GLY A 103 -8.19 -27.26 11.07
CA GLY A 103 -8.57 -26.21 10.13
C GLY A 103 -8.75 -24.87 10.84
N ALA A 104 -9.30 -24.86 12.07
CA ALA A 104 -9.45 -23.66 12.88
C ALA A 104 -8.11 -23.08 13.34
N VAL A 105 -7.15 -23.93 13.69
CA VAL A 105 -5.76 -23.53 13.98
C VAL A 105 -5.11 -22.89 12.75
N ILE A 106 -5.23 -23.53 11.58
CA ILE A 106 -4.69 -23.00 10.33
C ILE A 106 -5.40 -21.71 9.92
N ALA A 107 -6.70 -21.58 10.15
CA ALA A 107 -7.45 -20.35 9.90
C ALA A 107 -6.90 -19.17 10.71
N TRP A 108 -6.51 -19.39 11.98
CA TRP A 108 -5.85 -18.36 12.77
C TRP A 108 -4.50 -17.94 12.19
N TYR A 109 -3.67 -18.91 11.76
CA TYR A 109 -2.40 -18.59 11.10
C TYR A 109 -2.59 -17.90 9.75
N LEU A 110 -3.61 -18.28 8.98
CA LEU A 110 -3.96 -17.62 7.73
C LEU A 110 -4.39 -16.17 7.97
N CYS A 111 -5.23 -15.92 8.97
CA CYS A 111 -5.62 -14.57 9.39
C CYS A 111 -4.46 -13.75 9.96
N LEU A 112 -3.46 -14.41 10.56
CA LEU A 112 -2.27 -13.75 11.10
C LEU A 112 -1.28 -13.35 9.99
N MET A 113 -1.05 -14.25 9.04
CA MET A 113 -0.05 -14.08 7.98
C MET A 113 -0.61 -13.33 6.78
N ARG A 114 -1.89 -13.55 6.44
CA ARG A 114 -2.58 -13.01 5.25
C ARG A 114 -4.00 -12.51 5.57
N PRO A 115 -4.15 -11.57 6.53
CA PRO A 115 -5.44 -10.96 6.83
C PRO A 115 -6.06 -10.26 5.60
N ASP A 116 -5.22 -9.83 4.64
CA ASP A 116 -5.61 -9.25 3.37
C ASP A 116 -6.47 -10.18 2.49
N ARG A 117 -6.40 -11.50 2.72
CA ARG A 117 -7.11 -12.51 1.94
C ARG A 117 -8.44 -12.96 2.55
N ILE A 118 -8.76 -12.54 3.78
CA ILE A 118 -9.92 -13.03 4.54
C ILE A 118 -10.90 -11.89 4.83
N LYS A 119 -12.16 -12.05 4.42
CA LYS A 119 -13.24 -11.07 4.66
C LYS A 119 -13.75 -11.11 6.10
N ALA A 120 -14.05 -12.31 6.56
CA ALA A 120 -14.50 -12.61 7.90
C ALA A 120 -14.25 -14.09 8.20
N LEU A 121 -14.16 -14.43 9.48
CA LEU A 121 -13.88 -15.79 9.94
C LEU A 121 -15.01 -16.27 10.87
N VAL A 122 -15.65 -17.38 10.53
CA VAL A 122 -16.42 -18.18 11.49
C VAL A 122 -15.52 -19.33 11.93
N ASN A 123 -14.94 -19.21 13.12
CA ASN A 123 -14.07 -20.26 13.65
C ASN A 123 -14.78 -21.11 14.68
N THR A 124 -14.55 -22.41 14.65
CA THR A 124 -15.23 -23.35 15.54
C THR A 124 -14.26 -24.22 16.32
N SER A 125 -14.68 -24.63 17.51
CA SER A 125 -13.91 -25.45 18.47
C SER A 125 -12.65 -24.78 19.06
N VAL A 126 -11.67 -24.40 18.23
CA VAL A 126 -10.32 -24.03 18.69
C VAL A 126 -10.11 -22.52 18.73
N VAL A 127 -9.80 -22.00 19.94
CA VAL A 127 -9.49 -20.59 20.16
C VAL A 127 -8.11 -20.19 19.63
N TYR A 128 -7.94 -18.90 19.31
CA TYR A 128 -6.61 -18.37 19.00
C TYR A 128 -5.74 -18.36 20.26
N SER A 129 -4.65 -19.12 20.24
CA SER A 129 -3.66 -19.15 21.32
C SER A 129 -2.41 -18.37 20.89
N PRO A 130 -2.14 -17.20 21.48
CA PRO A 130 -0.97 -16.41 21.11
C PRO A 130 0.33 -17.14 21.47
N ARG A 131 1.37 -16.93 20.66
CA ARG A 131 2.68 -17.53 20.89
C ARG A 131 3.25 -17.11 22.25
N ASN A 132 3.55 -18.09 23.12
CA ASN A 132 4.30 -17.85 24.35
C ASN A 132 5.81 -17.94 24.06
N PRO A 133 6.60 -16.86 24.22
CA PRO A 133 8.01 -16.86 23.87
C PRO A 133 8.91 -17.66 24.80
N THR A 134 8.43 -18.09 25.98
CA THR A 134 9.28 -18.68 27.03
C THR A 134 9.23 -20.20 27.09
N ILE A 135 8.27 -20.86 26.43
CA ILE A 135 8.11 -22.31 26.46
C ILE A 135 7.50 -22.82 25.15
N LYS A 136 8.01 -23.97 24.68
CA LYS A 136 7.45 -24.65 23.51
C LYS A 136 6.07 -25.24 23.81
N PRO A 137 5.13 -25.29 22.85
CA PRO A 137 3.77 -25.76 23.12
C PRO A 137 3.70 -27.20 23.63
N ILE A 138 4.44 -28.14 23.04
CA ILE A 138 4.41 -29.54 23.49
C ILE A 138 4.98 -29.67 24.90
N GLU A 139 6.05 -28.94 25.21
CA GLU A 139 6.61 -28.89 26.56
C GLU A 139 5.59 -28.31 27.57
N SER A 140 4.89 -27.24 27.20
CA SER A 140 3.84 -26.64 28.02
C SER A 140 2.69 -27.63 28.26
N MET A 141 2.25 -28.34 27.23
CA MET A 141 1.17 -29.33 27.35
C MET A 141 1.58 -30.51 28.24
N ARG A 142 2.81 -31.03 28.10
CA ARG A 142 3.34 -32.08 29.00
C ARG A 142 3.34 -31.63 30.46
N LYS A 143 3.79 -30.40 30.74
CA LYS A 143 3.82 -29.83 32.10
C LYS A 143 2.42 -29.64 32.68
N SER A 144 1.45 -29.17 31.89
CA SER A 144 0.12 -28.82 32.39
C SER A 144 -0.88 -29.98 32.38
N LEU A 145 -0.77 -30.90 31.42
CA LEU A 145 -1.78 -31.93 31.15
C LEU A 145 -1.24 -33.36 31.31
N GLY A 146 0.08 -33.53 31.36
CA GLY A 146 0.73 -34.83 31.47
C GLY A 146 1.16 -35.42 30.12
N ASP A 147 2.02 -36.43 30.19
CA ASP A 147 2.48 -37.17 29.00
C ASP A 147 1.36 -38.03 28.38
N ASP A 148 0.36 -38.42 29.16
CA ASP A 148 -0.81 -39.20 28.74
C ASP A 148 -1.82 -38.38 27.92
N TYR A 149 -1.65 -37.06 27.82
CA TYR A 149 -2.47 -36.22 26.96
C TYR A 149 -2.30 -36.58 25.48
N TYR A 150 -3.40 -36.68 24.73
CA TYR A 150 -3.39 -37.24 23.37
C TYR A 150 -2.41 -36.53 22.41
N ILE A 151 -2.30 -35.19 22.47
CA ILE A 151 -1.34 -34.44 21.62
C ILE A 151 0.10 -34.82 21.94
N CYS A 152 0.42 -35.08 23.21
CA CYS A 152 1.73 -35.53 23.65
C CYS A 152 2.04 -36.95 23.18
N GLN A 153 1.02 -37.82 23.12
CA GLN A 153 1.13 -39.20 22.62
C GLN A 153 1.30 -39.24 21.09
N PHE A 154 0.72 -38.29 20.35
CA PHE A 154 0.85 -38.21 18.89
C PHE A 154 2.25 -37.80 18.41
N GLN A 155 3.10 -37.30 19.30
CA GLN A 155 4.44 -36.80 18.94
C GLN A 155 5.36 -37.90 18.42
N GLU A 156 5.26 -39.12 18.96
CA GLU A 156 6.15 -40.22 18.55
C GLU A 156 5.69 -40.82 17.20
N PRO A 157 6.51 -40.72 16.13
CA PRO A 157 6.13 -41.24 14.82
C PRO A 157 5.86 -42.75 14.81
N GLY A 158 4.74 -43.16 14.21
CA GLY A 158 4.37 -44.55 14.04
C GLY A 158 3.71 -45.20 15.25
N VAL A 159 3.69 -44.58 16.43
CA VAL A 159 3.00 -45.15 17.61
C VAL A 159 1.49 -45.05 17.45
N ALA A 160 0.96 -43.84 17.29
CA ALA A 160 -0.48 -43.62 17.11
C ALA A 160 -1.01 -44.32 15.86
N GLU A 161 -0.24 -44.33 14.77
CA GLU A 161 -0.61 -45.06 13.54
C GLU A 161 -0.82 -46.56 13.79
N ARG A 162 0.07 -47.22 14.54
CA ARG A 162 -0.08 -48.64 14.86
C ARG A 162 -1.29 -48.90 15.74
N GLU A 163 -1.56 -48.02 16.70
CA GLU A 163 -2.74 -48.13 17.57
C GLU A 163 -4.04 -47.94 16.79
N PHE A 164 -4.07 -46.97 15.87
CA PHE A 164 -5.22 -46.74 14.99
C PHE A 164 -5.44 -47.89 14.02
N ALA A 165 -4.37 -48.42 13.42
CA ALA A 165 -4.45 -49.59 12.55
C ALA A 165 -4.97 -50.82 13.30
N ALA A 166 -4.56 -51.04 14.56
CA ALA A 166 -5.06 -52.13 15.38
C ALA A 166 -6.55 -51.99 15.74
N MET A 167 -7.07 -50.76 15.84
CA MET A 167 -8.49 -50.50 16.07
C MET A 167 -9.34 -50.63 14.79
N GLY A 168 -8.74 -50.34 13.63
CA GLY A 168 -9.43 -50.19 12.35
C GLY A 168 -10.07 -48.82 12.20
N ALA A 169 -9.96 -48.19 11.02
CA ALA A 169 -10.38 -46.81 10.80
C ALA A 169 -11.86 -46.59 11.14
N ALA A 170 -12.75 -47.47 10.69
CA ALA A 170 -14.18 -47.38 10.98
C ALA A 170 -14.45 -47.35 12.50
N THR A 171 -13.92 -48.32 13.26
CA THR A 171 -14.11 -48.39 14.72
C THR A 171 -13.54 -47.17 15.43
N LEU A 172 -12.36 -46.71 15.00
CA LEU A 172 -11.72 -45.51 15.56
C LEU A 172 -12.57 -44.26 15.32
N LEU A 173 -13.06 -44.06 14.09
CA LEU A 173 -13.92 -42.94 13.73
C LEU A 173 -15.23 -42.98 14.52
N LYS A 174 -15.89 -44.15 14.63
CA LYS A 174 -17.06 -44.30 15.51
C LYS A 174 -16.72 -43.89 16.94
N LYS A 175 -15.59 -44.34 17.47
CA LYS A 175 -15.17 -44.01 18.83
C LYS A 175 -14.96 -42.50 19.01
N LEU A 176 -14.29 -41.85 18.07
CA LEU A 176 -13.99 -40.41 18.14
C LEU A 176 -15.24 -39.54 17.97
N TYR A 177 -16.04 -39.80 16.93
CA TYR A 177 -17.25 -39.03 16.63
C TYR A 177 -18.35 -39.18 17.69
N THR A 178 -18.33 -40.28 18.47
CA THR A 178 -19.24 -40.48 19.60
C THR A 178 -18.68 -39.98 20.94
N LEU A 179 -17.49 -39.36 20.96
CA LEU A 179 -16.95 -38.76 22.18
C LEU A 179 -17.78 -37.54 22.59
N ARG A 180 -18.43 -37.66 23.75
CA ARG A 180 -19.16 -36.56 24.42
C ARG A 180 -18.52 -36.15 25.75
N GLN A 181 -17.32 -36.64 26.02
CA GLN A 181 -16.65 -36.36 27.29
C GLN A 181 -16.10 -34.93 27.26
N ALA A 182 -16.56 -34.11 28.20
CA ALA A 182 -16.06 -32.76 28.40
C ALA A 182 -14.59 -32.69 28.88
N LYS A 183 -13.85 -33.79 28.98
CA LYS A 183 -12.43 -33.75 29.37
C LYS A 183 -11.56 -34.08 28.16
N PRO A 184 -10.43 -33.38 27.98
CA PRO A 184 -9.50 -33.70 26.91
C PRO A 184 -9.04 -35.17 27.01
N PRO A 185 -9.00 -35.93 25.90
CA PRO A 185 -8.63 -37.34 25.93
C PRO A 185 -7.25 -37.56 26.54
N ARG A 186 -7.18 -38.51 27.47
CA ARG A 186 -5.94 -38.99 28.09
C ARG A 186 -5.84 -40.50 27.94
N HIS A 187 -4.69 -40.96 27.50
CA HIS A 187 -4.40 -42.35 27.18
C HIS A 187 -3.25 -42.83 28.07
N PRO A 188 -3.51 -43.75 29.03
CA PRO A 188 -2.45 -44.29 29.88
C PRO A 188 -1.32 -44.90 29.05
N LYS A 189 -0.08 -44.59 29.44
CA LYS A 189 1.12 -45.06 28.75
C LYS A 189 1.13 -46.59 28.67
N GLY A 190 1.22 -47.14 27.45
CA GLY A 190 1.20 -48.59 27.18
C GLY A 190 -0.20 -49.20 26.98
N VAL A 191 -1.28 -48.44 27.19
CA VAL A 191 -2.67 -48.83 26.85
C VAL A 191 -3.14 -48.13 25.58
N GLY A 192 -2.67 -46.90 25.33
CA GLY A 192 -2.97 -46.16 24.11
C GLY A 192 -4.47 -45.88 23.96
N PHE A 193 -4.99 -46.01 22.75
CA PHE A 193 -6.44 -45.94 22.49
C PHE A 193 -7.23 -47.14 23.02
N GLY A 194 -6.57 -48.15 23.61
CA GLY A 194 -7.19 -49.38 24.12
C GLY A 194 -7.68 -50.30 23.01
N PRO A 195 -8.11 -51.53 23.35
CA PRO A 195 -8.67 -52.46 22.37
C PRO A 195 -9.99 -51.93 21.78
N PRO A 196 -10.43 -52.45 20.62
CA PRO A 196 -11.78 -52.24 20.12
C PRO A 196 -12.81 -52.53 21.22
N PRO A 197 -13.88 -51.71 21.35
CA PRO A 197 -14.90 -51.95 22.36
C PRO A 197 -15.59 -53.30 22.13
N GLU A 198 -15.81 -54.06 23.22
CA GLU A 198 -16.47 -55.37 23.16
C GLU A 198 -17.92 -55.31 22.66
N LYS A 199 -18.57 -54.14 22.81
CA LYS A 199 -19.92 -53.87 22.31
C LYS A 199 -19.85 -52.95 21.10
N PRO A 200 -20.67 -53.19 20.05
CA PRO A 200 -20.78 -52.25 18.94
C PRO A 200 -21.12 -50.84 19.41
N ILE A 201 -20.41 -49.84 18.89
CA ILE A 201 -20.69 -48.43 19.16
C ILE A 201 -21.98 -48.07 18.44
N VAL A 202 -22.97 -47.58 19.20
CA VAL A 202 -24.22 -47.06 18.64
C VAL A 202 -23.96 -45.65 18.12
N LEU A 203 -24.22 -45.43 16.84
CA LEU A 203 -24.04 -44.11 16.23
C LEU A 203 -25.15 -43.14 16.67
N PRO A 204 -24.82 -41.87 16.87
CA PRO A 204 -25.83 -40.86 17.14
C PRO A 204 -26.65 -40.58 15.87
N PRO A 205 -27.88 -40.03 15.99
CA PRO A 205 -28.77 -39.82 14.85
C PRO A 205 -28.23 -38.93 13.73
N TRP A 206 -27.21 -38.11 14.02
CA TRP A 206 -26.58 -37.19 13.07
C TRP A 206 -25.47 -37.84 12.24
N LEU A 207 -25.09 -39.09 12.54
CA LEU A 207 -24.00 -39.80 11.86
C LEU A 207 -24.46 -41.18 11.39
N SER A 208 -24.45 -41.39 10.07
CA SER A 208 -24.85 -42.67 9.48
C SER A 208 -23.69 -43.67 9.38
N GLU A 209 -24.01 -44.94 9.15
CA GLU A 209 -22.99 -45.96 8.84
C GLU A 209 -22.31 -45.67 7.50
N GLU A 210 -23.03 -45.08 6.55
CA GLU A 210 -22.51 -44.63 5.26
C GLU A 210 -21.50 -43.48 5.42
N ASP A 211 -21.77 -42.52 6.32
CA ASP A 211 -20.84 -41.44 6.62
C ASP A 211 -19.55 -41.99 7.25
N ILE A 212 -19.66 -42.88 8.25
CA ILE A 212 -18.51 -43.56 8.84
C ILE A 212 -17.73 -44.32 7.78
N LYS A 213 -18.42 -45.04 6.90
CA LYS A 213 -17.80 -45.78 5.81
C LYS A 213 -17.02 -44.86 4.88
N TYR A 214 -17.59 -43.71 4.51
CA TYR A 214 -16.91 -42.74 3.65
C TYR A 214 -15.59 -42.27 4.25
N TYR A 215 -15.60 -41.86 5.52
CA TYR A 215 -14.37 -41.47 6.22
C TYR A 215 -13.39 -42.65 6.33
N ALA A 216 -13.87 -43.81 6.77
CA ALA A 216 -13.04 -44.99 6.97
C ALA A 216 -12.34 -45.43 5.69
N ASP A 217 -13.04 -45.47 4.56
CA ASP A 217 -12.46 -45.86 3.27
C ASP A 217 -11.30 -44.93 2.88
N LYS A 218 -11.41 -43.63 3.13
CA LYS A 218 -10.33 -42.65 2.85
C LYS A 218 -9.15 -42.82 3.81
N PHE A 219 -9.41 -43.02 5.10
CA PHE A 219 -8.34 -43.23 6.09
C PHE A 219 -7.68 -44.60 5.98
N ASP A 220 -8.38 -45.64 5.51
CA ASP A 220 -7.79 -46.96 5.22
C ASP A 220 -6.89 -46.88 3.98
N GLN A 221 -7.22 -46.03 3.01
CA GLN A 221 -6.39 -45.80 1.82
C GLN A 221 -5.15 -44.95 2.10
N LYS A 222 -5.31 -43.81 2.79
CA LYS A 222 -4.23 -42.83 3.00
C LYS A 222 -3.45 -43.04 4.29
N GLY A 223 -4.08 -43.63 5.31
CA GLY A 223 -3.58 -43.68 6.67
C GLY A 223 -3.78 -42.36 7.44
N PHE A 224 -3.38 -42.37 8.71
CA PHE A 224 -3.54 -41.22 9.63
C PHE A 224 -2.28 -40.34 9.75
N THR A 225 -1.15 -40.74 9.15
CA THR A 225 0.14 -40.05 9.31
C THR A 225 0.08 -38.58 8.90
N GLY A 226 -0.58 -38.26 7.78
CA GLY A 226 -0.71 -36.88 7.31
C GLY A 226 -1.35 -35.97 8.37
N GLY A 227 -2.51 -36.36 8.89
CA GLY A 227 -3.18 -35.63 9.96
C GLY A 227 -2.40 -35.58 11.28
N LEU A 228 -1.75 -36.68 11.66
CA LEU A 228 -0.87 -36.73 12.84
C LEU A 228 0.33 -35.80 12.74
N ASN A 229 0.84 -35.55 11.52
CA ASN A 229 2.00 -34.69 11.30
C ASN A 229 1.74 -33.21 11.61
N TYR A 230 0.48 -32.74 11.59
CA TYR A 230 0.14 -31.38 12.06
C TYR A 230 0.51 -31.22 13.55
N TYR A 231 0.17 -32.21 14.37
CA TYR A 231 0.51 -32.23 15.80
C TYR A 231 2.02 -32.30 16.02
N ARG A 232 2.75 -33.05 15.19
CA ARG A 232 4.22 -33.20 15.27
C ARG A 232 4.96 -31.94 14.83
N ALA A 233 4.34 -31.13 13.99
CA ALA A 233 4.90 -29.87 13.49
C ALA A 233 4.64 -28.66 14.40
N VAL A 234 3.96 -28.83 15.53
CA VAL A 234 3.56 -27.72 16.44
C VAL A 234 4.77 -26.95 16.96
N ASP A 235 5.79 -27.64 17.47
CA ASP A 235 6.97 -26.98 18.05
C ASP A 235 7.78 -26.25 16.97
N LEU A 236 7.91 -26.84 15.77
CA LEU A 236 8.56 -26.19 14.63
C LEU A 236 7.75 -24.96 14.16
N THR A 237 6.42 -25.06 14.12
CA THR A 237 5.55 -23.93 13.81
C THR A 237 5.70 -22.82 14.86
N TRP A 238 5.83 -23.16 16.14
CA TRP A 238 6.09 -22.19 17.20
C TRP A 238 7.45 -21.49 17.03
N GLU A 239 8.49 -22.21 16.60
CA GLU A 239 9.79 -21.61 16.30
C GLU A 239 9.69 -20.62 15.14
N LEU A 240 9.06 -21.04 14.04
CA LEU A 240 8.94 -20.25 12.82
C LEU A 240 7.98 -19.05 12.97
N THR A 241 7.05 -19.09 13.92
CA THR A 241 6.11 -17.99 14.19
C THR A 241 6.65 -16.96 15.18
N ALA A 242 7.92 -17.03 15.58
CA ALA A 242 8.56 -16.01 16.41
C ALA A 242 8.38 -14.56 15.89
N PRO A 243 8.44 -14.26 14.57
CA PRO A 243 8.23 -12.91 14.06
C PRO A 243 6.84 -12.31 14.36
N PHE A 244 5.84 -13.15 14.65
CA PHE A 244 4.47 -12.70 14.91
C PHE A 244 4.16 -12.56 16.41
N THR A 245 5.17 -12.67 17.28
CA THR A 245 4.98 -12.58 18.74
C THR A 245 4.38 -11.22 19.13
N GLY A 246 3.23 -11.24 19.81
CA GLY A 246 2.53 -10.03 20.27
C GLY A 246 1.54 -9.41 19.28
N LEU A 247 1.41 -9.96 18.08
CA LEU A 247 0.41 -9.50 17.11
C LEU A 247 -1.00 -10.02 17.41
N GLN A 248 -1.99 -9.18 17.09
CA GLN A 248 -3.42 -9.46 17.22
C GLN A 248 -4.02 -9.92 15.89
N ILE A 249 -5.09 -10.73 15.94
CA ILE A 249 -5.89 -11.09 14.77
C ILE A 249 -6.93 -9.99 14.52
N LYS A 250 -6.74 -9.24 13.43
CA LYS A 250 -7.61 -8.09 13.08
C LYS A 250 -8.72 -8.41 12.06
N VAL A 251 -8.95 -9.69 11.76
CA VAL A 251 -10.07 -10.12 10.91
C VAL A 251 -11.36 -10.18 11.74
N PRO A 252 -12.52 -9.67 11.26
CA PRO A 252 -13.81 -9.86 11.91
C PRO A 252 -14.09 -11.34 12.13
N ALA A 253 -14.39 -11.73 13.37
CA ALA A 253 -14.50 -13.14 13.74
C ALA A 253 -15.76 -13.44 14.54
N LYS A 254 -16.37 -14.60 14.29
CA LYS A 254 -17.33 -15.25 15.16
C LYS A 254 -16.76 -16.57 15.63
N PHE A 255 -16.88 -16.86 16.91
CA PHE A 255 -16.43 -18.11 17.50
C PHE A 255 -17.61 -18.94 17.98
N ILE A 256 -17.64 -20.23 17.64
CA ILE A 256 -18.73 -21.15 18.00
C ILE A 256 -18.13 -22.43 18.55
N VAL A 257 -18.60 -22.91 19.70
CA VAL A 257 -18.11 -24.14 20.30
C VAL A 257 -19.20 -24.88 21.06
N GLY A 258 -19.13 -26.21 21.10
CA GLY A 258 -20.00 -27.01 21.96
C GLY A 258 -19.58 -26.95 23.42
N ASP A 259 -20.53 -26.95 24.35
CA ASP A 259 -20.24 -26.96 25.79
C ASP A 259 -19.58 -28.28 26.27
N LEU A 260 -19.78 -29.38 25.54
CA LEU A 260 -19.13 -30.67 25.76
C LEU A 260 -17.85 -30.85 24.94
N ASP A 261 -17.43 -29.84 24.17
CA ASP A 261 -16.19 -29.89 23.39
C ASP A 261 -14.97 -29.99 24.31
N ALA A 262 -14.11 -30.97 24.05
CA ALA A 262 -12.86 -31.18 24.77
C ALA A 262 -11.91 -29.97 24.71
N THR A 263 -11.91 -29.22 23.60
CA THR A 263 -11.05 -28.03 23.43
C THR A 263 -11.52 -26.89 24.34
N TYR A 264 -12.83 -26.63 24.39
CA TYR A 264 -13.46 -25.64 25.26
C TYR A 264 -13.26 -25.95 26.75
N ASN A 265 -13.23 -27.23 27.09
CA ASN A 265 -13.04 -27.70 28.45
C ASN A 265 -11.58 -28.01 28.82
N THR A 266 -10.63 -27.66 27.96
CA THR A 266 -9.22 -27.69 28.32
C THR A 266 -8.95 -26.65 29.42
N PRO A 267 -8.23 -26.99 30.51
CA PRO A 267 -7.97 -26.06 31.61
C PRO A 267 -7.43 -24.70 31.13
N GLY A 268 -8.07 -23.61 31.53
CA GLY A 268 -7.70 -22.23 31.18
C GLY A 268 -8.42 -21.65 29.95
N VAL A 269 -9.05 -22.48 29.11
CA VAL A 269 -9.69 -22.01 27.86
C VAL A 269 -10.97 -21.23 28.14
N LYS A 270 -11.82 -21.70 29.06
CA LYS A 270 -13.05 -20.97 29.43
C LYS A 270 -12.72 -19.61 30.03
N GLU A 271 -11.73 -19.57 30.92
CA GLU A 271 -11.25 -18.33 31.55
C GLU A 271 -10.66 -17.38 30.49
N TYR A 272 -9.95 -17.91 29.50
CA TYR A 272 -9.42 -17.11 28.40
C TYR A 272 -10.51 -16.52 27.50
N ILE A 273 -11.52 -17.31 27.15
CA ILE A 273 -12.67 -16.87 26.33
C ILE A 273 -13.48 -15.80 27.07
N HIS A 274 -13.94 -16.13 28.27
CA HIS A 274 -14.92 -15.32 29.01
C HIS A 274 -14.28 -14.21 29.84
N GLY A 275 -13.01 -14.35 30.21
CA GLY A 275 -12.23 -13.35 30.96
C GLY A 275 -11.65 -12.23 30.11
N GLY A 276 -12.02 -12.14 28.83
CA GLY A 276 -11.59 -11.09 27.90
C GLY A 276 -10.22 -11.30 27.26
N GLY A 277 -9.50 -12.37 27.63
CA GLY A 277 -8.21 -12.72 27.03
C GLY A 277 -8.32 -12.96 25.53
N PHE A 278 -9.34 -13.70 25.10
CA PHE A 278 -9.57 -14.02 23.69
C PHE A 278 -9.93 -12.77 22.88
N LYS A 279 -10.85 -11.95 23.38
CA LYS A 279 -11.22 -10.65 22.77
C LYS A 279 -10.04 -9.67 22.72
N LYS A 280 -9.11 -9.73 23.69
CA LYS A 280 -7.88 -8.93 23.67
C LYS A 280 -6.94 -9.33 22.53
N GLN A 281 -6.87 -10.61 22.17
CA GLN A 281 -6.04 -11.09 21.07
C GLN A 281 -6.74 -11.01 19.71
N VAL A 282 -8.08 -11.06 19.71
CA VAL A 282 -8.95 -10.95 18.54
C VAL A 282 -9.92 -9.78 18.74
N PRO A 283 -9.45 -8.52 18.58
CA PRO A 283 -10.24 -7.32 18.90
C PRO A 283 -11.59 -7.25 18.19
N PHE A 284 -11.72 -7.81 16.99
CA PHE A 284 -12.97 -7.85 16.21
C PHE A 284 -13.76 -9.16 16.35
N LEU A 285 -13.56 -9.90 17.43
CA LEU A 285 -14.42 -11.03 17.79
C LEU A 285 -15.83 -10.55 18.15
N GLU A 286 -16.81 -10.70 17.27
CA GLU A 286 -18.17 -10.17 17.44
C GLU A 286 -18.98 -10.96 18.46
N GLU A 287 -18.95 -12.29 18.34
CA GLU A 287 -19.84 -13.17 19.10
C GLU A 287 -19.10 -14.47 19.45
N VAL A 288 -19.26 -14.91 20.69
CA VAL A 288 -18.89 -16.24 21.17
C VAL A 288 -20.18 -17.00 21.44
N VAL A 289 -20.42 -18.06 20.68
CA VAL A 289 -21.61 -18.91 20.83
C VAL A 289 -21.19 -20.23 21.47
N ILE A 290 -21.85 -20.57 22.57
CA ILE A 290 -21.70 -21.87 23.22
C ILE A 290 -22.98 -22.67 22.93
N LEU A 291 -22.85 -23.77 22.18
CA LEU A 291 -23.97 -24.65 21.87
C LEU A 291 -24.13 -25.67 23.01
N GLU A 292 -25.30 -25.64 23.67
CA GLU A 292 -25.60 -26.49 24.81
C GLU A 292 -25.86 -27.94 24.40
N GLY A 293 -25.26 -28.89 25.13
CA GLY A 293 -25.36 -30.30 24.86
C GLY A 293 -24.74 -30.71 23.52
N VAL A 294 -23.72 -30.00 23.04
CA VAL A 294 -23.06 -30.30 21.75
C VAL A 294 -21.60 -30.65 21.98
N GLY A 295 -21.14 -31.72 21.32
CA GLY A 295 -19.75 -32.20 21.39
C GLY A 295 -18.78 -31.43 20.48
N HIS A 296 -17.63 -32.06 20.24
CA HIS A 296 -16.56 -31.49 19.42
C HIS A 296 -16.98 -31.33 17.95
N PHE A 297 -17.62 -32.33 17.36
CA PHE A 297 -18.03 -32.32 15.95
C PHE A 297 -19.34 -31.53 15.72
N LEU A 298 -19.42 -30.31 16.25
CA LEU A 298 -20.61 -29.46 16.17
C LEU A 298 -21.07 -29.20 14.72
N ILE A 299 -20.13 -29.30 13.77
CA ILE A 299 -20.38 -29.08 12.35
C ILE A 299 -21.24 -30.19 11.72
N GLU A 300 -21.24 -31.38 12.31
CA GLU A 300 -22.09 -32.51 11.91
C GLU A 300 -23.19 -32.82 12.93
N GLU A 301 -22.98 -32.55 14.22
CA GLU A 301 -23.97 -32.80 15.27
C GLU A 301 -25.15 -31.82 15.22
N LYS A 302 -24.88 -30.55 14.93
CA LYS A 302 -25.89 -29.49 14.79
C LYS A 302 -25.70 -28.73 13.47
N PRO A 303 -25.79 -29.44 12.33
CA PRO A 303 -25.39 -28.89 11.05
C PRO A 303 -26.30 -27.73 10.64
N ASP A 304 -27.61 -27.83 10.89
CA ASP A 304 -28.57 -26.78 10.59
C ASP A 304 -28.34 -25.53 11.44
N GLU A 305 -28.24 -25.67 12.76
CA GLU A 305 -28.03 -24.56 13.69
C GLU A 305 -26.70 -23.84 13.41
N LEU A 306 -25.62 -24.61 13.20
CA LEU A 306 -24.35 -24.04 12.78
C LEU A 306 -24.45 -23.34 11.43
N SER A 307 -25.11 -23.96 10.44
CA SER A 307 -25.27 -23.35 9.12
C SER A 307 -26.04 -22.03 9.18
N HIS A 308 -27.04 -21.93 10.05
CA HIS A 308 -27.73 -20.66 10.33
C HIS A 308 -26.81 -19.66 11.02
N HIS A 309 -25.99 -20.05 12.00
CA HIS A 309 -25.03 -19.14 12.61
C HIS A 309 -23.99 -18.62 11.60
N ILE A 310 -23.47 -19.51 10.74
CA ILE A 310 -22.55 -19.16 9.65
C ILE A 310 -23.26 -18.18 8.71
N TYR A 311 -24.43 -18.56 8.21
CA TYR A 311 -25.19 -17.75 7.26
C TYR A 311 -25.60 -16.41 7.86
N ASP A 312 -26.08 -16.34 9.10
CA ASP A 312 -26.46 -15.08 9.74
C ASP A 312 -25.28 -14.18 10.03
N PHE A 313 -24.12 -14.74 10.38
CA PHE A 313 -22.91 -13.95 10.51
C PHE A 313 -22.45 -13.41 9.16
N ILE A 314 -22.25 -14.29 8.18
CA ILE A 314 -21.83 -13.92 6.82
C ILE A 314 -22.84 -12.96 6.18
N ARG A 315 -24.14 -13.24 6.30
CA ARG A 315 -25.22 -12.38 5.84
C ARG A 315 -25.22 -11.06 6.57
N ARG A 316 -25.04 -10.96 7.90
CA ARG A 316 -24.94 -9.66 8.59
C ARG A 316 -23.70 -8.88 8.15
N SER A 317 -22.58 -9.56 7.99
CA SER A 317 -21.37 -8.99 7.39
C SER A 317 -21.58 -8.50 5.95
N LEU A 318 -22.64 -8.95 5.26
CA LEU A 318 -23.05 -8.52 3.91
C LEU A 318 -24.29 -7.56 3.88
N ASN A 319 -25.23 -7.67 4.83
CA ASN A 319 -26.57 -7.05 4.87
C ASN A 319 -26.71 -5.83 5.77
N ASN A 320 -25.70 -5.48 6.57
CA ASN A 320 -25.70 -4.19 7.29
C ASN A 320 -25.75 -2.96 6.35
N LEU A 321 -25.75 -3.17 5.03
CA LEU A 321 -26.00 -2.15 4.00
C LEU A 321 -27.37 -2.30 3.31
N SER A 322 -27.79 -3.53 2.98
CA SER A 322 -29.00 -3.80 2.16
C SER A 322 -30.29 -3.43 2.89
N ARG A 323 -30.45 -3.84 4.15
CA ARG A 323 -31.69 -3.62 4.92
C ARG A 323 -31.88 -2.16 5.34
N TYR A 324 -30.80 -1.39 5.34
CA TYR A 324 -30.82 0.04 5.62
C TYR A 324 -31.31 0.85 4.40
N VAL A 325 -30.98 0.38 3.20
CA VAL A 325 -31.37 1.00 1.92
C VAL A 325 -32.82 0.69 1.55
N GLU A 326 -33.28 -0.55 1.74
CA GLU A 326 -34.65 -0.97 1.37
C GLU A 326 -35.77 -0.30 2.18
N ASP A 327 -35.57 -0.07 3.49
CA ASP A 327 -36.60 0.57 4.33
C ASP A 327 -36.75 2.09 4.08
N HIS A 328 -35.81 2.74 3.36
CA HIS A 328 -35.76 4.21 3.24
C HIS A 328 -35.64 4.76 1.80
N ALA A 329 -35.50 3.91 0.78
CA ALA A 329 -35.38 4.35 -0.63
C ALA A 329 -36.72 4.60 -1.35
N VAL A 330 -37.87 4.29 -0.74
CA VAL A 330 -39.16 4.24 -1.46
C VAL A 330 -39.77 5.62 -1.83
N ASN A 331 -39.24 6.76 -1.38
CA ASN A 331 -39.90 8.06 -1.62
C ASN A 331 -39.14 9.10 -2.47
N VAL A 332 -37.90 8.85 -2.91
CA VAL A 332 -37.09 9.89 -3.56
C VAL A 332 -37.56 10.22 -5.00
N THR A 333 -37.89 9.21 -5.80
CA THR A 333 -38.37 9.41 -7.19
C THR A 333 -39.72 10.14 -7.21
N THR A 334 -40.57 9.85 -6.24
CA THR A 334 -41.92 10.42 -6.09
C THR A 334 -41.87 11.90 -5.69
N ASP A 335 -40.89 12.33 -4.89
CA ASP A 335 -40.76 13.71 -4.44
C ASP A 335 -40.06 14.61 -5.47
N ILE A 336 -39.14 14.06 -6.28
CA ILE A 336 -38.55 14.75 -7.44
C ILE A 336 -39.60 14.98 -8.55
N GLN A 337 -40.47 13.99 -8.79
CA GLN A 337 -41.58 14.13 -9.75
C GLN A 337 -42.63 15.16 -9.30
N LYS A 338 -42.87 15.29 -7.98
CA LYS A 338 -43.75 16.34 -7.42
C LYS A 338 -43.12 17.73 -7.50
N ALA A 339 -41.80 17.85 -7.36
CA ALA A 339 -41.08 19.12 -7.48
C ALA A 339 -41.04 19.64 -8.93
N ALA A 340 -40.98 18.75 -9.93
CA ALA A 340 -41.02 19.09 -11.35
C ALA A 340 -42.40 19.60 -11.83
N ALA A 341 -43.46 19.39 -11.04
CA ALA A 341 -44.84 19.78 -11.37
C ALA A 341 -45.25 21.19 -10.87
N ILE A 342 -44.33 21.96 -10.27
CA ILE A 342 -44.59 23.30 -9.74
C ILE A 342 -44.71 24.32 -10.90
N PRO A 343 -45.85 25.02 -11.08
CA PRO A 343 -45.99 26.02 -12.14
C PRO A 343 -45.17 27.29 -11.83
N ASN A 344 -44.56 27.90 -12.85
CA ASN A 344 -43.80 29.16 -12.83
C ASN A 344 -42.36 29.12 -12.28
N LEU A 345 -41.60 28.05 -12.55
CA LEU A 345 -40.14 28.07 -12.41
C LEU A 345 -39.50 28.88 -13.55
N THR A 346 -38.38 29.55 -13.27
CA THR A 346 -37.67 30.33 -14.30
C THR A 346 -37.04 29.39 -15.35
N PRO A 347 -36.93 29.80 -16.64
CA PRO A 347 -36.44 28.91 -17.71
C PRO A 347 -35.04 28.34 -17.45
N MET A 348 -34.20 29.08 -16.74
CA MET A 348 -32.84 28.66 -16.35
C MET A 348 -32.86 27.57 -15.27
N PHE A 349 -33.82 27.65 -14.34
CA PHE A 349 -34.00 26.65 -13.28
C PHE A 349 -34.69 25.39 -13.83
N GLN A 350 -35.59 25.55 -14.78
CA GLN A 350 -36.24 24.43 -15.47
C GLN A 350 -35.25 23.69 -16.39
N ALA A 351 -34.31 24.39 -17.02
CA ALA A 351 -33.19 23.78 -17.73
C ALA A 351 -32.24 23.04 -16.78
N ALA A 352 -31.92 23.58 -15.61
CA ALA A 352 -31.10 22.90 -14.60
C ALA A 352 -31.80 21.67 -13.98
N LEU A 353 -33.12 21.74 -13.78
CA LEU A 353 -33.93 20.61 -13.31
C LEU A 353 -34.04 19.52 -14.39
N THR A 354 -34.17 19.92 -15.67
CA THR A 354 -34.19 18.99 -16.81
C THR A 354 -32.82 18.35 -17.03
N ASP A 355 -31.72 19.10 -16.85
CA ASP A 355 -30.34 18.57 -16.90
C ASP A 355 -30.00 17.63 -15.73
N CYS A 356 -30.45 17.91 -14.49
CA CYS A 356 -30.33 16.92 -13.40
C CYS A 356 -31.31 15.74 -13.70
N LEU A 357 -32.56 15.95 -14.16
CA LEU A 357 -33.51 14.86 -14.52
C LEU A 357 -33.03 13.95 -15.65
N ASP A 358 -32.39 14.47 -16.70
CA ASP A 358 -31.79 13.68 -17.79
C ASP A 358 -30.54 12.91 -17.31
N GLN A 359 -29.88 13.38 -16.24
CA GLN A 359 -28.83 12.62 -15.52
C GLN A 359 -29.42 11.58 -14.55
N TYR A 360 -30.65 11.79 -14.05
CA TYR A 360 -31.30 10.93 -13.04
C TYR A 360 -32.27 9.89 -13.62
N THR A 361 -32.81 10.07 -14.83
CA THR A 361 -33.70 9.08 -15.48
C THR A 361 -32.97 7.76 -15.78
N PRO A 362 -31.72 7.78 -16.29
CA PRO A 362 -30.89 6.58 -16.34
C PRO A 362 -30.52 6.06 -14.95
N LEU A 363 -30.51 6.92 -13.91
CA LEU A 363 -30.23 6.53 -12.52
C LEU A 363 -31.40 5.72 -11.92
N GLY A 364 -32.65 5.97 -12.31
CA GLY A 364 -33.80 5.15 -11.91
C GLY A 364 -33.66 3.71 -12.41
N ASP A 365 -33.33 3.57 -13.70
CA ASP A 365 -33.06 2.27 -14.32
C ASP A 365 -31.77 1.64 -13.77
N LEU A 366 -30.73 2.44 -13.48
CA LEU A 366 -29.51 2.01 -12.79
C LEU A 366 -29.72 1.67 -11.32
N ILE A 367 -30.75 2.21 -10.66
CA ILE A 367 -31.13 1.87 -9.28
C ILE A 367 -31.91 0.56 -9.28
N GLU A 368 -32.76 0.31 -10.27
CA GLU A 368 -33.43 -0.99 -10.44
C GLU A 368 -32.41 -2.07 -10.84
N ASP A 369 -31.48 -1.77 -11.75
CA ASP A 369 -30.32 -2.61 -12.08
C ASP A 369 -29.32 -2.71 -10.91
N ALA A 370 -29.17 -1.68 -10.07
CA ALA A 370 -28.35 -1.73 -8.85
C ALA A 370 -29.04 -2.50 -7.74
N ILE A 371 -30.36 -2.48 -7.60
CA ILE A 371 -31.11 -3.35 -6.67
C ILE A 371 -30.92 -4.80 -7.11
N ASN A 372 -31.04 -5.08 -8.41
CA ASN A 372 -30.78 -6.39 -8.98
C ASN A 372 -29.28 -6.79 -8.91
N SER A 373 -28.35 -5.84 -8.95
CA SER A 373 -26.89 -6.05 -8.81
C SER A 373 -26.41 -6.10 -7.34
N VAL A 374 -27.10 -5.45 -6.40
CA VAL A 374 -26.84 -5.46 -4.94
C VAL A 374 -27.30 -6.78 -4.34
N LEU A 375 -28.33 -7.40 -4.92
CA LEU A 375 -28.68 -8.80 -4.66
C LEU A 375 -27.60 -9.78 -5.19
N ALA A 376 -26.66 -9.34 -6.03
CA ALA A 376 -25.63 -10.16 -6.67
C ALA A 376 -24.17 -9.86 -6.28
N ASN A 377 -23.82 -8.70 -5.71
CA ASN A 377 -22.42 -8.32 -5.42
C ASN A 377 -22.21 -7.43 -4.17
N ALA A 378 -21.01 -7.58 -3.59
CA ALA A 378 -20.66 -7.25 -2.20
C ALA A 378 -20.65 -5.74 -1.81
N TYR A 379 -20.90 -5.51 -0.51
CA TYR A 379 -20.84 -4.28 0.30
C TYR A 379 -19.85 -3.16 -0.13
N THR A 380 -18.69 -3.50 -0.69
CA THR A 380 -17.66 -2.52 -1.09
C THR A 380 -18.04 -1.73 -2.34
N ASP A 381 -18.75 -2.35 -3.28
CA ASP A 381 -19.21 -1.68 -4.50
C ASP A 381 -20.42 -0.78 -4.20
N ALA A 382 -21.31 -1.20 -3.31
CA ALA A 382 -22.44 -0.40 -2.84
C ALA A 382 -21.99 0.82 -2.01
N LYS A 383 -20.98 0.70 -1.12
CA LYS A 383 -20.41 1.87 -0.43
C LYS A 383 -19.72 2.82 -1.40
N THR A 384 -18.93 2.30 -2.34
CA THR A 384 -18.26 3.12 -3.36
C THR A 384 -19.25 3.79 -4.32
N PHE A 385 -20.40 3.15 -4.57
CA PHE A 385 -21.50 3.68 -5.37
C PHE A 385 -22.33 4.70 -4.61
N ILE A 386 -22.67 4.47 -3.33
CA ILE A 386 -23.35 5.43 -2.44
C ILE A 386 -22.46 6.65 -2.18
N ASP A 387 -21.16 6.47 -1.94
CA ASP A 387 -20.19 7.57 -1.87
C ASP A 387 -20.10 8.33 -3.21
N GLY A 388 -20.34 7.65 -4.33
CA GLY A 388 -20.48 8.26 -5.66
C GLY A 388 -21.80 9.01 -5.85
N VAL A 389 -22.91 8.52 -5.31
CA VAL A 389 -24.22 9.18 -5.30
C VAL A 389 -24.17 10.43 -4.42
N ILE A 390 -23.59 10.35 -3.22
CA ILE A 390 -23.34 11.49 -2.32
C ILE A 390 -22.44 12.52 -3.01
N SER A 391 -21.35 12.06 -3.66
CA SER A 391 -20.48 12.95 -4.44
C SER A 391 -21.17 13.62 -5.63
N ASN A 392 -22.18 12.98 -6.24
CA ASN A 392 -22.98 13.59 -7.31
C ASN A 392 -24.07 14.53 -6.77
N ILE A 393 -24.62 14.24 -5.58
CA ILE A 393 -25.53 15.13 -4.83
C ILE A 393 -24.79 16.41 -4.43
N ASP A 394 -23.58 16.32 -3.88
CA ASP A 394 -22.71 17.48 -3.59
C ASP A 394 -22.44 18.32 -4.85
N VAL A 395 -22.38 17.68 -6.04
CA VAL A 395 -22.21 18.38 -7.33
C VAL A 395 -23.49 19.10 -7.80
N CYS A 396 -24.70 18.52 -7.68
CA CYS A 396 -25.95 19.26 -7.95
C CYS A 396 -26.15 20.36 -6.86
N ASP A 397 -25.78 20.14 -5.58
CA ASP A 397 -25.83 21.16 -4.50
C ASP A 397 -24.89 22.34 -4.76
N THR A 398 -23.65 22.07 -5.21
CA THR A 398 -22.71 23.13 -5.56
C THR A 398 -23.20 23.94 -6.77
N LYS A 399 -23.80 23.29 -7.78
CA LYS A 399 -24.41 23.99 -8.94
C LYS A 399 -25.65 24.80 -8.56
N LEU A 400 -26.50 24.31 -7.66
CA LEU A 400 -27.68 25.01 -7.15
C LEU A 400 -27.30 26.20 -6.25
N ALA A 401 -26.25 26.07 -5.43
CA ALA A 401 -25.69 27.15 -4.63
C ALA A 401 -25.08 28.28 -5.47
N PHE A 402 -24.50 27.96 -6.64
CA PHE A 402 -24.05 28.97 -7.60
C PHE A 402 -25.19 29.70 -8.31
N SER A 403 -26.39 29.12 -8.36
CA SER A 403 -27.59 29.70 -9.00
C SER A 403 -28.44 30.54 -8.04
N SER A 404 -28.31 30.39 -6.72
CA SER A 404 -29.22 31.00 -5.74
C SER A 404 -28.83 32.44 -5.37
N LYS A 405 -29.17 33.38 -6.26
CA LYS A 405 -29.47 34.75 -5.83
C LYS A 405 -30.90 35.10 -6.22
N LYS A 406 -31.74 35.21 -5.18
CA LYS A 406 -33.10 35.80 -5.12
C LYS A 406 -34.25 34.80 -5.23
N THR A 407 -34.67 34.20 -4.11
CA THR A 407 -36.01 34.34 -3.49
C THR A 407 -36.17 33.43 -2.25
N GLY A 408 -37.13 33.73 -1.37
CA GLY A 408 -37.34 33.03 -0.09
C GLY A 408 -37.82 31.57 -0.19
N GLN A 409 -38.30 31.11 -1.35
CA GLN A 409 -38.63 29.69 -1.58
C GLN A 409 -37.39 28.83 -1.86
N ASP A 410 -36.34 29.41 -2.44
CA ASP A 410 -35.05 28.72 -2.70
C ASP A 410 -34.31 28.38 -1.39
N VAL A 411 -34.52 29.21 -0.35
CA VAL A 411 -33.97 29.00 0.99
C VAL A 411 -34.64 27.82 1.69
N GLN A 412 -35.94 27.61 1.48
CA GLN A 412 -36.66 26.48 2.08
C GLN A 412 -36.24 25.15 1.44
N LEU A 413 -36.00 25.11 0.13
CA LEU A 413 -35.54 23.92 -0.57
C LEU A 413 -34.08 23.57 -0.22
N ALA A 414 -33.20 24.58 -0.13
CA ALA A 414 -31.85 24.42 0.37
C ALA A 414 -31.83 23.98 1.84
N SER A 415 -32.76 24.47 2.67
CA SER A 415 -32.93 24.02 4.06
C SER A 415 -33.33 22.55 4.15
N ASN A 416 -34.25 22.09 3.29
CA ASN A 416 -34.68 20.69 3.25
C ASN A 416 -33.56 19.76 2.73
N LEU A 417 -32.77 20.20 1.75
CA LEU A 417 -31.57 19.50 1.27
C LEU A 417 -30.45 19.48 2.31
N ASN A 418 -30.31 20.56 3.10
CA ASN A 418 -29.34 20.62 4.19
C ASN A 418 -29.77 19.75 5.39
N GLU A 419 -31.08 19.67 5.69
CA GLU A 419 -31.63 18.67 6.64
C GLU A 419 -31.41 17.24 6.15
N TYR A 420 -31.53 16.99 4.84
CA TYR A 420 -31.24 15.69 4.22
C TYR A 420 -29.74 15.34 4.26
N ASN A 421 -28.84 16.30 3.98
CA ASN A 421 -27.39 16.15 4.14
C ASN A 421 -26.99 15.96 5.61
N ASN A 422 -27.67 16.61 6.55
CA ASN A 422 -27.47 16.39 7.98
C ASN A 422 -27.99 15.03 8.44
N PHE A 423 -29.08 14.53 7.85
CA PHE A 423 -29.56 13.16 8.04
C PHE A 423 -28.56 12.12 7.50
N LEU A 424 -28.00 12.32 6.31
CA LEU A 424 -26.94 11.49 5.70
C LEU A 424 -25.61 11.52 6.50
N LYS A 425 -25.25 12.68 7.09
CA LYS A 425 -24.10 12.83 7.98
C LYS A 425 -24.34 12.16 9.35
N ALA A 426 -25.56 12.23 9.89
CA ALA A 426 -25.97 11.49 11.09
C ALA A 426 -25.94 9.96 10.87
N LEU A 427 -26.26 9.54 9.64
CA LEU A 427 -26.13 8.18 9.11
C LEU A 427 -24.68 7.65 9.12
N LEU A 428 -23.73 8.47 8.66
CA LEU A 428 -22.29 8.18 8.71
C LEU A 428 -21.71 8.18 10.14
N SER A 429 -22.28 8.99 11.04
CA SER A 429 -21.96 9.01 12.46
C SER A 429 -22.46 7.76 13.20
N ALA A 430 -23.70 7.34 12.92
CA ALA A 430 -24.29 6.13 13.51
C ALA A 430 -23.60 4.84 13.02
N ALA A 431 -23.07 4.84 11.79
CA ALA A 431 -22.28 3.74 11.24
C ALA A 431 -20.88 3.57 11.88
N ASN A 432 -20.38 4.57 12.62
CA ASN A 432 -19.01 4.59 13.17
C ASN A 432 -18.92 4.45 14.69
N ASN A 433 -20.02 4.47 15.45
CA ASN A 433 -19.99 4.43 16.91
C ASN A 433 -20.80 3.27 17.51
N ASN A 434 -20.09 2.28 18.05
CA ASN A 434 -20.54 1.49 19.20
C ASN A 434 -19.69 1.88 20.41
N SER A 435 -19.85 3.13 20.86
CA SER A 435 -19.33 3.57 22.15
C SER A 435 -20.22 4.64 22.75
N THR A 436 -20.82 4.29 23.89
CA THR A 436 -21.39 5.23 24.85
C THR A 436 -20.25 6.08 25.44
N ASP A 437 -20.09 7.33 25.02
CA ASP A 437 -19.44 8.34 25.86
C ASP A 437 -20.10 9.72 25.65
N SER A 438 -20.53 10.32 26.76
CA SER A 438 -21.29 11.56 26.86
C SER A 438 -20.34 12.76 26.92
N GLY A 439 -19.84 13.20 25.76
CA GLY A 439 -19.15 14.48 25.57
C GLY A 439 -19.85 15.32 24.49
N THR A 440 -19.98 16.63 24.71
CA THR A 440 -20.68 17.57 23.82
C THR A 440 -20.03 17.64 22.44
N ASN A 441 -20.80 17.34 21.38
CA ASN A 441 -20.37 17.29 19.97
C ASN A 441 -19.70 18.60 19.45
N SER A 442 -19.94 19.72 20.15
CA SER A 442 -19.41 21.07 19.85
C SER A 442 -17.89 21.20 20.04
N ASP A 443 -17.29 20.51 21.02
CA ASP A 443 -15.88 20.73 21.37
C ASP A 443 -14.92 20.04 20.38
N TYR A 444 -15.36 18.94 19.76
CA TYR A 444 -14.58 18.20 18.76
C TYR A 444 -14.49 18.95 17.42
N VAL A 445 -15.58 19.60 17.01
CA VAL A 445 -15.64 20.37 15.76
C VAL A 445 -14.71 21.57 15.83
N HIS A 446 -14.74 22.35 16.92
CA HIS A 446 -13.84 23.48 17.09
C HIS A 446 -12.35 23.09 17.13
N LEU A 447 -12.03 21.95 17.75
CA LEU A 447 -10.66 21.42 17.75
C LEU A 447 -10.19 21.06 16.33
N ALA A 448 -11.07 20.43 15.53
CA ALA A 448 -10.78 20.08 14.15
C ALA A 448 -10.68 21.32 13.24
N GLU A 449 -11.58 22.30 13.39
CA GLU A 449 -11.52 23.59 12.69
C GLU A 449 -10.19 24.29 12.95
N SER A 450 -9.78 24.38 14.22
CA SER A 450 -8.49 24.97 14.59
C SER A 450 -7.29 24.18 14.04
N ALA A 451 -7.37 22.85 14.02
CA ALA A 451 -6.32 22.00 13.45
C ALA A 451 -6.26 22.10 11.91
N CYS A 452 -7.38 22.28 11.24
CA CYS A 452 -7.47 22.34 9.77
C CYS A 452 -7.33 23.76 9.19
N ASP A 453 -7.36 24.80 10.03
CA ASP A 453 -7.16 26.18 9.61
C ASP A 453 -5.88 26.37 8.76
N GLY A 454 -6.01 26.98 7.59
CA GLY A 454 -4.92 27.18 6.62
C GLY A 454 -4.62 25.99 5.69
N ALA A 455 -5.38 24.89 5.77
CA ALA A 455 -5.35 23.85 4.74
C ALA A 455 -6.06 24.32 3.45
N LEU A 456 -5.63 23.85 2.28
CA LEU A 456 -6.27 24.21 1.00
C LEU A 456 -7.67 23.60 0.84
N TYR A 457 -7.93 22.49 1.54
CA TYR A 457 -9.22 21.78 1.53
C TYR A 457 -9.70 21.61 2.97
N ASP A 458 -9.87 22.74 3.67
CA ASP A 458 -10.26 22.84 5.07
C ASP A 458 -11.54 22.08 5.42
N ASP A 459 -12.60 22.21 4.63
CA ASP A 459 -13.87 21.47 4.83
C ASP A 459 -13.66 19.94 4.81
N LEU A 460 -12.84 19.46 3.86
CA LEU A 460 -12.48 18.05 3.76
C LEU A 460 -11.60 17.61 4.93
N CYS A 461 -10.70 18.49 5.40
CA CYS A 461 -9.86 18.24 6.56
C CYS A 461 -10.71 18.09 7.83
N VAL A 462 -11.61 19.04 8.08
CA VAL A 462 -12.48 19.05 9.28
C VAL A 462 -13.35 17.81 9.29
N SER A 463 -14.05 17.53 8.18
CA SER A 463 -14.92 16.35 8.07
C SER A 463 -14.14 15.04 8.27
N THR A 464 -12.91 14.95 7.77
CA THR A 464 -12.04 13.78 7.96
C THR A 464 -11.62 13.63 9.43
N VAL A 465 -11.06 14.68 10.02
CA VAL A 465 -10.52 14.65 11.39
C VAL A 465 -11.62 14.36 12.40
N VAL A 466 -12.77 15.05 12.32
CA VAL A 466 -13.88 14.89 13.27
C VAL A 466 -14.37 13.44 13.38
N THR A 467 -14.40 12.70 12.28
CA THR A 467 -14.86 11.29 12.29
C THR A 467 -13.93 10.33 13.05
N LYS A 468 -12.71 10.77 13.38
CA LYS A 468 -11.69 9.96 14.06
C LYS A 468 -11.26 10.54 15.42
N LEU A 469 -11.77 11.70 15.81
CA LEU A 469 -11.45 12.33 17.09
C LEU A 469 -12.04 11.56 18.28
N ARG A 470 -11.23 11.42 19.34
CA ARG A 470 -11.61 11.00 20.69
C ARG A 470 -11.24 12.09 21.69
N ARG A 471 -11.68 12.00 22.96
CA ARG A 471 -11.22 12.92 24.02
C ARG A 471 -9.69 12.95 24.07
N ASN A 472 -9.11 14.16 24.10
CA ASN A 472 -7.65 14.43 24.15
C ASN A 472 -6.84 14.03 22.90
N THR A 473 -7.45 14.00 21.70
CA THR A 473 -6.71 13.71 20.46
C THR A 473 -5.60 14.74 20.21
N THR A 474 -4.41 14.25 19.91
CA THR A 474 -3.20 15.02 19.63
C THR A 474 -3.04 15.30 18.13
N LEU A 475 -2.24 16.33 17.77
CA LEU A 475 -1.98 16.65 16.37
C LEU A 475 -1.38 15.45 15.57
N PRO A 476 -0.45 14.64 16.10
CA PRO A 476 -0.02 13.42 15.42
C PRO A 476 -1.13 12.42 15.14
N GLU A 477 -2.09 12.25 16.05
CA GLU A 477 -3.25 11.38 15.81
C GLU A 477 -4.17 11.94 14.73
N MET A 478 -4.32 13.26 14.62
CA MET A 478 -5.07 13.90 13.51
C MET A 478 -4.36 13.71 12.16
N ILE A 479 -3.02 13.81 12.14
CA ILE A 479 -2.21 13.52 10.95
C ILE A 479 -2.40 12.05 10.56
N ALA A 480 -2.22 11.11 11.50
CA ALA A 480 -2.41 9.70 11.25
C ALA A 480 -3.81 9.37 10.73
N ALA A 481 -4.86 9.97 11.31
CA ALA A 481 -6.24 9.80 10.85
C ALA A 481 -6.44 10.27 9.40
N THR A 482 -5.87 11.42 9.03
CA THR A 482 -5.97 11.95 7.66
C THR A 482 -5.21 11.06 6.68
N VAL A 483 -4.05 10.54 7.08
CA VAL A 483 -3.23 9.62 6.29
C VAL A 483 -3.90 8.25 6.13
N ASP A 484 -4.56 7.73 7.17
CA ASP A 484 -5.34 6.49 7.11
C ASP A 484 -6.48 6.59 6.09
N VAL A 485 -7.16 7.74 6.01
CA VAL A 485 -8.19 7.97 5.00
C VAL A 485 -7.58 8.04 3.60
N ALA A 486 -6.48 8.77 3.41
CA ALA A 486 -5.76 8.80 2.14
C ALA A 486 -5.32 7.40 1.70
N MET A 487 -4.80 6.58 2.63
CA MET A 487 -4.42 5.19 2.39
C MET A 487 -5.60 4.35 1.89
N ALA A 488 -6.77 4.46 2.54
CA ALA A 488 -7.97 3.76 2.13
C ALA A 488 -8.42 4.15 0.70
N GLU A 489 -8.33 5.43 0.37
CA GLU A 489 -8.62 5.94 -0.97
C GLU A 489 -7.64 5.43 -2.02
N VAL A 490 -6.34 5.38 -1.70
CA VAL A 490 -5.29 4.80 -2.56
C VAL A 490 -5.58 3.33 -2.85
N MET A 491 -5.93 2.54 -1.83
CA MET A 491 -6.29 1.12 -2.01
C MET A 491 -7.53 0.95 -2.89
N SER A 492 -8.54 1.80 -2.70
CA SER A 492 -9.75 1.83 -3.52
C SER A 492 -9.45 2.20 -4.98
N ALA A 493 -8.67 3.25 -5.20
CA ALA A 493 -8.23 3.69 -6.52
C ALA A 493 -7.41 2.61 -7.23
N SER A 494 -6.49 1.94 -6.52
CA SER A 494 -5.67 0.86 -7.08
C SER A 494 -6.53 -0.29 -7.60
N SER A 495 -7.54 -0.73 -6.83
CA SER A 495 -8.51 -1.74 -7.27
C SER A 495 -9.28 -1.29 -8.52
N ASN A 496 -9.79 -0.05 -8.51
CA ASN A 496 -10.54 0.51 -9.63
C ASN A 496 -9.68 0.60 -10.91
N PHE A 497 -8.43 1.05 -10.79
CA PHE A 497 -7.54 1.24 -11.92
C PHE A 497 -7.08 -0.10 -12.47
N ARG A 498 -6.86 -1.13 -11.64
CA ARG A 498 -6.62 -2.51 -12.09
C ARG A 498 -7.80 -3.03 -12.92
N ASN A 499 -9.03 -2.78 -12.48
CA ASN A 499 -10.22 -3.19 -13.21
C ASN A 499 -10.35 -2.45 -14.55
N LEU A 500 -10.08 -1.15 -14.57
CA LEU A 500 -10.04 -0.36 -15.81
C LEU A 500 -8.97 -0.90 -16.76
N ARG A 501 -7.78 -1.17 -16.25
CA ARG A 501 -6.62 -1.70 -16.99
C ARG A 501 -6.90 -3.07 -17.62
N ARG A 502 -7.65 -3.95 -16.96
CA ARG A 502 -8.09 -5.26 -17.51
C ARG A 502 -9.06 -5.12 -18.69
N LYS A 503 -9.85 -4.04 -18.72
CA LYS A 503 -10.85 -3.79 -19.77
C LYS A 503 -10.26 -3.18 -21.05
N LEU A 504 -9.03 -2.64 -20.99
CA LEU A 504 -8.36 -2.04 -22.15
C LEU A 504 -7.80 -3.11 -23.10
N LYS A 505 -7.92 -2.86 -24.40
CA LYS A 505 -7.36 -3.72 -25.44
C LYS A 505 -5.92 -3.29 -25.75
N LYS A 506 -5.09 -4.22 -26.26
CA LYS A 506 -3.68 -3.95 -26.65
C LYS A 506 -3.51 -2.82 -27.69
N ALA A 507 -4.56 -2.43 -28.42
CA ALA A 507 -4.53 -1.35 -29.39
C ALA A 507 -4.40 0.06 -28.75
N GLU A 508 -4.62 0.21 -27.44
CA GLU A 508 -4.49 1.47 -26.68
C GLU A 508 -3.17 1.48 -25.86
N LEU A 509 -2.02 1.23 -26.51
CA LEU A 509 -0.75 0.96 -25.82
C LEU A 509 -0.28 2.09 -24.87
N LEU A 510 -0.51 3.36 -25.24
CA LEU A 510 -0.14 4.51 -24.41
C LEU A 510 -1.01 4.59 -23.13
N ASP A 511 -2.32 4.43 -23.26
CA ASP A 511 -3.25 4.42 -22.11
C ASP A 511 -2.98 3.22 -21.17
N VAL A 512 -2.63 2.07 -21.75
CA VAL A 512 -2.17 0.89 -21.02
C VAL A 512 -0.94 1.21 -20.19
N ARG A 513 0.09 1.82 -20.79
CA ARG A 513 1.31 2.22 -20.08
C ARG A 513 1.04 3.27 -19.02
N ALA A 514 0.23 4.28 -19.31
CA ALA A 514 -0.14 5.33 -18.37
C ALA A 514 -0.92 4.79 -17.16
N LEU A 515 -1.80 3.79 -17.35
CA LEU A 515 -2.46 3.12 -16.23
C LEU A 515 -1.51 2.20 -15.46
N ASP A 516 -0.56 1.53 -16.13
CA ASP A 516 0.48 0.76 -15.44
C ASP A 516 1.35 1.68 -14.58
N ASP A 517 1.69 2.88 -15.08
CA ASP A 517 2.36 3.93 -14.31
C ASP A 517 1.54 4.35 -13.10
N CYS A 518 0.24 4.64 -13.28
CA CYS A 518 -0.65 4.97 -12.17
C CYS A 518 -0.69 3.88 -11.09
N LEU A 519 -0.67 2.60 -11.48
CA LEU A 519 -0.68 1.48 -10.53
C LEU A 519 0.63 1.35 -9.76
N GLU A 520 1.78 1.54 -10.43
CA GLU A 520 3.09 1.62 -9.77
C GLU A 520 3.12 2.79 -8.79
N LEU A 521 2.70 3.98 -9.22
CA LEU A 521 2.66 5.20 -8.44
C LEU A 521 1.74 5.10 -7.21
N LEU A 522 0.57 4.46 -7.33
CA LEU A 522 -0.30 4.17 -6.20
C LEU A 522 0.31 3.18 -5.21
N SER A 523 1.07 2.19 -5.71
CA SER A 523 1.83 1.27 -4.85
C SER A 523 2.90 2.01 -4.05
N SER A 524 3.67 2.88 -4.71
CA SER A 524 4.68 3.72 -4.04
C SER A 524 4.03 4.67 -3.03
N THR A 525 2.89 5.29 -3.35
CA THR A 525 2.14 6.10 -2.38
C THR A 525 1.71 5.27 -1.17
N ALA A 526 1.28 4.03 -1.35
CA ALA A 526 0.94 3.17 -0.22
C ALA A 526 2.16 2.88 0.68
N GLU A 527 3.32 2.58 0.09
CA GLU A 527 4.57 2.37 0.84
C GLU A 527 4.95 3.62 1.66
N GLU A 528 4.94 4.79 1.03
CA GLU A 528 5.24 6.08 1.67
C GLU A 528 4.25 6.41 2.82
N LEU A 529 2.95 6.20 2.60
CA LEU A 529 1.93 6.46 3.63
C LEU A 529 2.04 5.47 4.80
N SER A 530 2.44 4.22 4.56
CA SER A 530 2.73 3.26 5.63
C SER A 530 3.88 3.73 6.53
N GLU A 531 4.96 4.27 5.95
CA GLU A 531 6.07 4.85 6.72
C GLU A 531 5.62 6.09 7.51
N VAL A 532 4.79 6.96 6.92
CA VAL A 532 4.21 8.11 7.62
C VAL A 532 3.37 7.67 8.82
N LEU A 533 2.57 6.62 8.69
CA LEU A 533 1.77 6.07 9.80
C LEU A 533 2.66 5.49 10.91
N GLU A 534 3.76 4.81 10.56
CA GLU A 534 4.71 4.30 11.54
C GLU A 534 5.37 5.46 12.32
N MET A 535 5.85 6.49 11.63
CA MET A 535 6.51 7.65 12.26
C MET A 535 5.56 8.50 13.11
N THR A 536 4.28 8.56 12.77
CA THR A 536 3.27 9.33 13.52
C THR A 536 2.74 8.58 14.74
N THR A 537 2.79 7.25 14.74
CA THR A 537 2.28 6.40 15.83
C THR A 537 3.36 5.84 16.75
N ALA A 538 4.65 5.99 16.38
CA ALA A 538 5.76 5.52 17.19
C ALA A 538 5.86 6.22 18.57
N PRO A 539 6.46 5.56 19.59
CA PRO A 539 6.68 6.17 20.91
C PRO A 539 7.62 7.39 20.89
N ALA A 540 8.45 7.52 19.84
CA ALA A 540 9.30 8.66 19.62
C ALA A 540 8.47 9.87 19.14
N SER A 541 8.81 11.08 19.59
CA SER A 541 8.05 12.29 19.23
C SER A 541 8.04 12.49 17.70
N PRO A 542 6.85 12.54 17.05
CA PRO A 542 6.71 12.78 15.60
C PRO A 542 7.37 14.08 15.11
N VAL A 543 7.59 15.04 16.03
CA VAL A 543 8.35 16.27 15.78
C VAL A 543 9.79 15.97 15.33
N LYS A 544 10.39 14.85 15.76
CA LYS A 544 11.72 14.43 15.30
C LYS A 544 11.74 14.02 13.83
N HIS A 545 10.61 13.58 13.29
CA HIS A 545 10.44 13.12 11.91
C HIS A 545 9.81 14.19 11.00
N TYR A 546 9.76 15.46 11.43
CA TYR A 546 9.09 16.53 10.71
C TYR A 546 9.45 16.60 9.22
N ASP A 547 10.76 16.60 8.91
CA ASP A 547 11.23 16.72 7.52
C ASP A 547 10.95 15.45 6.71
N ASP A 548 11.02 14.26 7.33
CA ASP A 548 10.73 12.97 6.69
C ASP A 548 9.23 12.87 6.35
N LEU A 549 8.35 13.21 7.29
CA LEU A 549 6.90 13.25 7.09
C LEU A 549 6.51 14.16 5.92
N LYS A 550 7.08 15.37 5.86
CA LYS A 550 6.82 16.29 4.73
C LYS A 550 7.36 15.75 3.41
N THR A 551 8.53 15.10 3.43
CA THR A 551 9.16 14.55 2.23
C THR A 551 8.33 13.41 1.65
N LEU A 552 7.93 12.44 2.48
CA LEU A 552 7.10 11.30 2.07
C LEU A 552 5.74 11.75 1.55
N LEU A 553 5.02 12.61 2.27
CA LEU A 553 3.73 13.14 1.82
C LEU A 553 3.86 13.96 0.52
N SER A 554 4.95 14.71 0.35
CA SER A 554 5.22 15.45 -0.89
C SER A 554 5.47 14.49 -2.07
N GLY A 555 6.18 13.38 -1.84
CA GLY A 555 6.35 12.28 -2.79
C GLY A 555 5.02 11.65 -3.18
N SER A 556 4.21 11.28 -2.19
CA SER A 556 2.89 10.68 -2.38
C SER A 556 1.98 11.53 -3.24
N MET A 557 2.01 12.85 -3.02
CA MET A 557 1.22 13.80 -3.78
C MET A 557 1.75 13.96 -5.21
N THR A 558 3.08 13.92 -5.39
CA THR A 558 3.72 13.93 -6.72
C THR A 558 3.33 12.70 -7.55
N ASN A 559 3.18 11.54 -6.91
CA ASN A 559 2.73 10.31 -7.57
C ASN A 559 1.33 10.46 -8.17
N GLN A 560 0.41 11.12 -7.45
CA GLN A 560 -0.95 11.35 -7.93
C GLN A 560 -0.99 12.25 -9.17
N TYR A 561 -0.22 13.35 -9.17
CA TYR A 561 -0.15 14.25 -10.32
C TYR A 561 0.50 13.60 -11.54
N THR A 562 1.56 12.83 -11.32
CA THR A 562 2.26 12.11 -12.40
C THR A 562 1.34 11.09 -13.07
N CYS A 563 0.53 10.37 -12.29
CA CYS A 563 -0.49 9.48 -12.82
C CYS A 563 -1.46 10.22 -13.76
N LEU A 564 -1.94 11.41 -13.39
CA LEU A 564 -2.83 12.20 -14.24
C LEU A 564 -2.14 12.77 -15.48
N ASP A 565 -0.88 13.19 -15.35
CA ASP A 565 -0.09 13.74 -16.46
C ASP A 565 0.21 12.67 -17.51
N GLY A 566 0.44 11.42 -17.11
CA GLY A 566 0.58 10.28 -18.04
C GLY A 566 -0.64 10.05 -18.94
N LEU A 567 -1.83 10.47 -18.50
CA LEU A 567 -3.10 10.35 -19.24
C LEU A 567 -3.52 11.64 -19.96
N ALA A 568 -2.68 12.68 -19.98
CA ALA A 568 -3.03 13.97 -20.60
C ALA A 568 -3.32 13.88 -22.10
N TYR A 569 -2.76 12.88 -22.79
CA TYR A 569 -2.99 12.63 -24.22
C TYR A 569 -4.23 11.76 -24.51
N GLY A 570 -4.84 11.16 -23.47
CA GLY A 570 -6.00 10.27 -23.54
C GLY A 570 -7.22 10.83 -22.78
N ASN A 571 -7.86 11.87 -23.33
CA ASN A 571 -8.90 12.66 -22.65
C ASN A 571 -10.07 11.84 -22.06
N THR A 572 -10.46 10.74 -22.70
CA THR A 572 -11.63 9.94 -22.26
C THR A 572 -11.33 9.13 -21.01
N ARG A 573 -10.09 8.64 -20.83
CA ARG A 573 -9.69 7.78 -19.71
C ARG A 573 -9.31 8.59 -18.48
N ARG A 574 -8.66 9.74 -18.67
CA ARG A 574 -8.36 10.68 -17.58
C ARG A 574 -9.60 11.01 -16.75
N ARG A 575 -10.73 11.32 -17.41
CA ARG A 575 -12.01 11.63 -16.74
C ARG A 575 -12.52 10.52 -15.82
N LEU A 576 -12.20 9.26 -16.10
CA LEU A 576 -12.65 8.12 -15.30
C LEU A 576 -11.92 7.99 -13.96
N ILE A 577 -10.69 8.48 -13.89
CA ILE A 577 -9.84 8.32 -12.70
C ILE A 577 -9.57 9.64 -11.97
N GLU A 578 -9.69 10.78 -12.67
CA GLU A 578 -9.29 12.09 -12.20
C GLU A 578 -9.94 12.48 -10.87
N ALA A 579 -11.24 12.26 -10.70
CA ALA A 579 -11.94 12.58 -9.46
C ALA A 579 -11.34 11.84 -8.25
N ARG A 580 -11.01 10.54 -8.42
CA ARG A 580 -10.42 9.71 -7.35
C ARG A 580 -9.00 10.15 -7.03
N THR A 581 -8.17 10.35 -8.06
CA THR A 581 -6.78 10.77 -7.88
C THR A 581 -6.68 12.16 -7.24
N ARG A 582 -7.58 13.09 -7.62
CA ARG A 582 -7.65 14.42 -6.99
C ARG A 582 -8.09 14.34 -5.53
N ARG A 583 -9.07 13.51 -5.20
CA ARG A 583 -9.51 13.31 -3.82
C ARG A 583 -8.37 12.81 -2.92
N ILE A 584 -7.56 11.85 -3.39
CA ILE A 584 -6.34 11.42 -2.70
C ILE A 584 -5.38 12.60 -2.51
N SER A 585 -5.15 13.39 -3.55
CA SER A 585 -4.27 14.57 -3.49
C SER A 585 -4.75 15.62 -2.50
N HIS A 586 -6.07 15.80 -2.35
CA HIS A 586 -6.64 16.73 -1.38
C HIS A 586 -6.43 16.25 0.07
N HIS A 587 -6.58 14.95 0.35
CA HIS A 587 -6.24 14.41 1.67
C HIS A 587 -4.73 14.51 1.98
N LEU A 588 -3.86 14.27 0.99
CA LEU A 588 -2.42 14.44 1.14
C LEU A 588 -2.04 15.90 1.39
N SER A 589 -2.68 16.86 0.70
CA SER A 589 -2.55 18.30 0.94
C SER A 589 -2.91 18.67 2.39
N ASN A 590 -4.04 18.16 2.88
CA ASN A 590 -4.48 18.38 4.26
C ASN A 590 -3.52 17.77 5.28
N ALA A 591 -3.02 16.54 5.03
CA ALA A 591 -2.01 15.92 5.86
C ALA A 591 -0.71 16.75 5.91
N LEU A 592 -0.26 17.30 4.78
CA LEU A 592 0.89 18.21 4.71
C LEU A 592 0.68 19.49 5.53
N ALA A 593 -0.52 20.09 5.45
CA ALA A 593 -0.88 21.26 6.23
C ALA A 593 -0.86 20.96 7.75
N LEU A 594 -1.40 19.82 8.17
CA LEU A 594 -1.39 19.37 9.56
C LEU A 594 0.04 19.10 10.08
N VAL A 595 0.88 18.43 9.28
CA VAL A 595 2.31 18.25 9.61
C VAL A 595 2.99 19.61 9.76
N GLY A 596 2.62 20.60 8.93
CA GLY A 596 3.11 21.98 9.03
C GLY A 596 2.89 22.64 10.39
N LYS A 597 1.86 22.21 11.15
CA LYS A 597 1.55 22.71 12.49
C LYS A 597 2.38 22.07 13.61
N LEU A 598 3.14 21.01 13.34
CA LEU A 598 4.10 20.47 14.31
C LEU A 598 5.19 21.51 14.60
N LYS A 599 5.43 21.83 15.88
CA LYS A 599 6.47 22.79 16.28
C LYS A 599 7.85 22.26 15.90
N ARG A 600 8.41 22.73 14.79
CA ARG A 600 9.81 22.45 14.40
C ARG A 600 10.74 22.95 15.50
N LYS A 601 11.47 22.07 16.18
CA LYS A 601 12.57 22.52 17.08
C LYS A 601 13.59 23.28 16.23
N SER A 602 13.92 24.50 16.60
CA SER A 602 15.06 25.22 16.04
C SER A 602 16.33 24.41 16.35
N ARG A 603 17.06 23.97 15.32
CA ARG A 603 18.37 23.36 15.51
C ARG A 603 19.31 24.41 16.16
N PRO A 604 20.01 24.09 17.26
CA PRO A 604 21.04 24.97 17.79
C PRO A 604 22.13 25.17 16.74
N SER A 605 22.56 26.41 16.51
CA SER A 605 23.68 26.75 15.65
C SER A 605 25.01 26.09 16.08
N ASP A 606 25.12 25.68 17.35
CA ASP A 606 26.33 25.13 17.92
C ASP A 606 26.59 23.65 17.55
N GLU A 607 25.55 22.84 17.31
CA GLU A 607 25.72 21.46 16.80
C GLU A 607 26.24 21.44 15.35
N LEU A 608 25.79 22.38 14.51
CA LEU A 608 26.26 22.58 13.14
C LEU A 608 27.76 22.90 13.07
N LEU A 609 28.26 23.67 14.04
CA LEU A 609 29.68 24.00 14.19
C LEU A 609 30.52 22.80 14.67
N GLU A 610 29.93 21.87 15.41
CA GLU A 610 30.60 20.65 15.85
C GLU A 610 30.72 19.62 14.71
N PHE A 611 29.67 19.46 13.88
CA PHE A 611 29.70 18.61 12.68
C PHE A 611 30.59 19.17 11.56
N ALA A 612 30.61 20.49 11.35
CA ALA A 612 31.54 21.15 10.42
C ALA A 612 33.00 21.10 10.92
N LYS A 613 33.23 20.93 12.23
CA LYS A 613 34.57 20.64 12.77
C LYS A 613 34.95 19.17 12.58
N LEU A 614 33.99 18.25 12.60
CA LEU A 614 34.23 16.82 12.31
C LEU A 614 34.60 16.54 10.85
N SER A 615 34.13 17.33 9.88
CA SER A 615 34.62 17.20 8.49
C SER A 615 36.11 17.60 8.33
N SER A 616 36.70 18.24 9.36
CA SER A 616 38.12 18.62 9.42
C SER A 616 38.99 17.74 10.33
N ARG A 617 38.40 16.81 11.10
CA ARG A 617 39.12 15.95 12.05
C ARG A 617 38.74 14.49 11.90
N THR A 618 39.74 13.62 11.79
CA THR A 618 39.68 12.15 11.65
C THR A 618 39.10 11.40 12.87
N GLU A 619 38.21 12.00 13.65
CA GLU A 619 37.56 11.37 14.80
C GLU A 619 36.06 11.24 14.59
N PHE A 620 35.60 9.99 14.53
CA PHE A 620 34.19 9.66 14.34
C PHE A 620 33.35 9.88 15.60
N PRO A 621 32.04 10.21 15.46
CA PRO A 621 31.13 10.41 16.58
C PRO A 621 31.04 9.23 17.54
N ASN A 622 30.78 9.50 18.82
CA ASN A 622 30.75 8.48 19.88
C ASN A 622 29.62 7.45 19.74
N TRP A 623 28.53 7.80 19.05
CA TRP A 623 27.42 6.89 18.76
C TRP A 623 27.71 5.90 17.62
N MET A 624 28.78 6.12 16.87
CA MET A 624 29.19 5.24 15.78
C MET A 624 29.89 4.00 16.33
N SER A 625 29.46 2.81 15.89
CA SER A 625 30.05 1.55 16.32
C SER A 625 31.52 1.44 15.88
N ARG A 626 32.35 0.70 16.63
CA ARG A 626 33.77 0.52 16.28
C ARG A 626 33.97 -0.16 14.91
N SER A 627 33.00 -0.95 14.43
CA SER A 627 33.02 -1.57 13.10
C SER A 627 32.81 -0.54 11.98
N ASP A 628 31.85 0.38 12.15
CA ASP A 628 31.57 1.41 11.14
C ASP A 628 32.72 2.41 11.04
N ARG A 629 33.37 2.73 12.17
CA ARG A 629 34.59 3.53 12.22
C ARG A 629 35.72 2.88 11.42
N ARG A 630 35.92 1.56 11.54
CA ARG A 630 36.93 0.81 10.76
C ARG A 630 36.61 0.76 9.28
N PHE A 631 35.33 0.64 8.92
CA PHE A 631 34.90 0.67 7.53
C PHE A 631 35.21 2.03 6.88
N LEU A 632 34.91 3.13 7.58
CA LEU A 632 35.16 4.49 7.11
C LEU A 632 36.64 4.93 7.19
N GLN A 633 37.41 4.39 8.13
CA GLN A 633 38.87 4.61 8.22
C GLN A 633 39.67 3.90 7.11
N SER A 634 39.05 3.02 6.33
CA SER A 634 39.75 2.20 5.33
C SER A 634 39.94 2.86 3.95
N ALA A 635 39.56 4.13 3.78
CA ALA A 635 39.65 4.78 2.47
C ALA A 635 41.08 5.28 2.14
N ALA A 636 41.77 4.54 1.26
CA ALA A 636 42.61 5.12 0.19
C ALA A 636 43.15 4.08 -0.82
N ASN A 637 43.18 2.77 -0.54
CA ASN A 637 43.91 1.81 -1.42
C ASN A 637 43.21 0.48 -1.74
N SER A 638 41.93 0.28 -1.43
CA SER A 638 41.18 -0.85 -1.99
C SER A 638 39.67 -0.62 -1.91
N THR A 639 39.06 -0.09 -2.97
CA THR A 639 37.60 -0.11 -3.11
C THR A 639 37.19 -1.57 -3.33
N ASN A 640 36.71 -2.25 -2.27
CA ASN A 640 36.14 -3.58 -2.41
C ASN A 640 34.75 -3.44 -3.07
N TYR A 641 34.68 -3.73 -4.36
CA TYR A 641 33.41 -3.81 -5.09
C TYR A 641 32.71 -5.14 -4.77
N ASN A 642 31.39 -5.13 -4.63
CA ASN A 642 30.62 -6.35 -4.38
C ASN A 642 30.41 -7.13 -5.68
N LEU A 643 30.12 -6.42 -6.78
CA LEU A 643 29.98 -6.97 -8.12
C LEU A 643 30.69 -6.09 -9.14
N ILE A 644 31.17 -6.72 -10.21
CA ILE A 644 31.77 -6.07 -11.36
C ILE A 644 30.93 -6.40 -12.59
N VAL A 645 30.57 -5.37 -13.35
CA VAL A 645 29.92 -5.48 -14.66
C VAL A 645 30.95 -5.13 -15.73
N ALA A 646 31.15 -6.01 -16.71
CA ALA A 646 32.04 -5.76 -17.83
C ALA A 646 31.62 -6.53 -19.09
N GLN A 647 31.46 -5.82 -20.21
CA GLN A 647 31.08 -6.41 -21.50
C GLN A 647 32.19 -7.29 -22.12
N ASP A 648 33.45 -7.10 -21.70
CA ASP A 648 34.61 -7.86 -22.16
C ASP A 648 34.77 -9.24 -21.47
N GLY A 649 33.84 -9.60 -20.59
CA GLY A 649 33.83 -10.87 -19.85
C GLY A 649 34.76 -10.90 -18.62
N THR A 650 35.40 -9.77 -18.27
CA THR A 650 36.30 -9.70 -17.09
C THR A 650 35.58 -9.38 -15.78
N GLY A 651 34.25 -9.22 -15.81
CA GLY A 651 33.39 -8.95 -14.65
C GLY A 651 32.59 -10.18 -14.19
N ASN A 652 31.81 -10.02 -13.13
CA ASN A 652 30.84 -11.02 -12.67
C ASN A 652 29.64 -11.14 -13.61
N PHE A 653 29.22 -10.01 -14.20
CA PHE A 653 28.09 -9.93 -15.14
C PHE A 653 28.47 -9.11 -16.38
N SER A 654 27.78 -9.34 -17.50
CA SER A 654 27.94 -8.55 -18.72
C SER A 654 26.94 -7.40 -18.83
N THR A 655 25.84 -7.45 -18.06
CA THR A 655 24.78 -6.44 -18.03
C THR A 655 24.62 -5.83 -16.64
N ILE A 656 24.06 -4.63 -16.58
CA ILE A 656 23.84 -3.91 -15.32
C ILE A 656 22.62 -4.50 -14.60
N ASN A 657 21.56 -4.83 -15.36
CA ASN A 657 20.35 -5.41 -14.80
C ASN A 657 20.60 -6.77 -14.10
N ASP A 658 21.48 -7.63 -14.64
CA ASP A 658 21.81 -8.89 -13.98
C ASP A 658 22.51 -8.67 -12.63
N ALA A 659 23.39 -7.68 -12.55
CA ALA A 659 24.06 -7.33 -11.29
C ALA A 659 23.08 -6.77 -10.24
N ILE A 660 22.09 -5.96 -10.66
CA ILE A 660 21.01 -5.50 -9.76
C ILE A 660 20.15 -6.67 -9.30
N ASN A 661 19.77 -7.56 -10.22
CA ASN A 661 18.95 -8.72 -9.87
C ASN A 661 19.65 -9.62 -8.83
N ALA A 662 20.97 -9.80 -8.96
CA ALA A 662 21.80 -10.55 -8.03
C ALA A 662 22.09 -9.82 -6.70
N SER A 663 21.88 -8.50 -6.61
CA SER A 663 22.13 -7.75 -5.37
C SER A 663 21.06 -8.08 -4.31
N PRO A 664 21.39 -7.99 -3.00
CA PRO A 664 20.42 -8.25 -1.94
C PRO A 664 19.27 -7.22 -1.94
N ASN A 665 18.08 -7.67 -1.55
CA ASN A 665 16.95 -6.80 -1.26
C ASN A 665 17.05 -6.28 0.18
N ASN A 666 16.62 -5.04 0.43
CA ASN A 666 16.52 -4.42 1.76
C ASN A 666 17.83 -4.53 2.57
N SER A 667 18.97 -4.33 1.89
CA SER A 667 20.30 -4.43 2.50
C SER A 667 20.49 -3.39 3.60
N ARG A 668 21.06 -3.81 4.73
CA ARG A 668 21.46 -2.89 5.81
C ARG A 668 22.80 -2.19 5.55
N THR A 669 23.54 -2.62 4.54
CA THR A 669 24.85 -2.07 4.17
C THR A 669 24.90 -1.72 2.69
N ARG A 670 25.77 -0.78 2.33
CA ARG A 670 25.95 -0.33 0.95
C ARG A 670 26.48 -1.45 0.08
N PHE A 671 25.83 -1.68 -1.05
CA PHE A 671 26.22 -2.69 -2.03
C PHE A 671 26.71 -2.02 -3.32
N VAL A 672 27.98 -2.19 -3.64
CA VAL A 672 28.69 -1.46 -4.68
C VAL A 672 28.84 -2.32 -5.93
N ILE A 673 28.25 -1.86 -7.03
CA ILE A 673 28.38 -2.43 -8.37
C ILE A 673 29.34 -1.53 -9.16
N TYR A 674 30.51 -2.07 -9.49
CA TYR A 674 31.48 -1.42 -10.35
C TYR A 674 31.20 -1.77 -11.81
N ILE A 675 31.03 -0.76 -12.65
CA ILE A 675 30.68 -0.91 -14.06
C ILE A 675 31.87 -0.41 -14.87
N LYS A 676 32.54 -1.33 -15.56
CA LYS A 676 33.71 -0.98 -16.37
C LYS A 676 33.31 -0.16 -17.60
N ALA A 677 34.29 0.53 -18.16
CA ALA A 677 34.18 1.28 -19.39
C ALA A 677 33.54 0.46 -20.52
N GLY A 678 32.62 1.09 -21.25
CA GLY A 678 31.76 0.43 -22.22
C GLY A 678 30.48 1.22 -22.46
N ALA A 679 29.79 0.89 -23.54
CA ALA A 679 28.47 1.43 -23.85
C ALA A 679 27.41 0.33 -23.64
N TYR A 680 26.64 0.48 -22.58
CA TYR A 680 25.59 -0.44 -22.14
C TYR A 680 24.25 0.04 -22.69
N TYR A 681 23.73 -0.65 -23.70
CA TYR A 681 22.44 -0.33 -24.33
C TYR A 681 21.31 -1.06 -23.60
N GLU A 682 20.95 -0.55 -22.43
CA GLU A 682 20.03 -1.19 -21.49
C GLU A 682 19.09 -0.16 -20.88
N TYR A 683 17.87 -0.61 -20.57
CA TYR A 683 16.95 0.14 -19.72
C TYR A 683 17.08 -0.41 -18.30
N VAL A 684 17.66 0.40 -17.40
CA VAL A 684 18.05 -0.05 -16.06
C VAL A 684 17.01 0.41 -15.04
N GLN A 685 16.54 -0.50 -14.19
CA GLN A 685 15.62 -0.18 -13.10
C GLN A 685 16.18 -0.62 -11.75
N VAL A 686 16.29 0.31 -10.81
CA VAL A 686 16.62 0.05 -9.41
C VAL A 686 15.34 0.16 -8.59
N PRO A 687 14.59 -0.93 -8.37
CA PRO A 687 13.30 -0.90 -7.68
C PRO A 687 13.42 -0.51 -6.19
N SER A 688 12.30 -0.15 -5.55
CA SER A 688 12.26 0.36 -4.16
C SER A 688 12.87 -0.60 -3.14
N ASN A 689 12.73 -1.92 -3.34
CA ASN A 689 13.31 -2.95 -2.48
C ASN A 689 14.84 -3.12 -2.64
N LYS A 690 15.48 -2.48 -3.61
CA LYS A 690 16.93 -2.50 -3.85
C LYS A 690 17.56 -1.24 -3.23
N ILE A 691 17.51 -1.14 -1.91
CA ILE A 691 18.06 -0.01 -1.16
C ILE A 691 19.59 -0.07 -1.06
N MET A 692 20.22 1.09 -0.87
CA MET A 692 21.66 1.25 -0.61
C MET A 692 22.57 0.70 -1.72
N ILE A 693 22.10 0.70 -2.97
CA ILE A 693 22.89 0.36 -4.15
C ILE A 693 23.81 1.52 -4.54
N SER A 694 25.03 1.21 -4.95
CA SER A 694 25.98 2.19 -5.50
C SER A 694 26.50 1.74 -6.85
N PHE A 695 26.38 2.58 -7.87
CA PHE A 695 27.05 2.41 -9.15
C PHE A 695 28.34 3.22 -9.18
N VAL A 696 29.43 2.57 -9.55
CA VAL A 696 30.74 3.22 -9.75
C VAL A 696 31.20 2.91 -11.16
N GLY A 697 31.37 3.93 -11.99
CA GLY A 697 31.91 3.79 -13.35
C GLY A 697 33.38 4.21 -13.44
N ASP A 698 34.01 3.91 -14.58
CA ASP A 698 35.38 4.33 -14.88
C ASP A 698 35.55 5.83 -15.16
N GLY A 699 34.46 6.59 -15.18
CA GLY A 699 34.41 8.04 -15.40
C GLY A 699 33.41 8.47 -16.47
N ILE A 700 33.06 9.76 -16.44
CA ILE A 700 32.24 10.43 -17.46
C ILE A 700 32.84 10.17 -18.85
N GLY A 701 32.00 9.79 -19.81
CA GLY A 701 32.39 9.49 -21.19
C GLY A 701 33.13 8.15 -21.38
N LYS A 702 33.39 7.39 -20.32
CA LYS A 702 33.99 6.04 -20.40
C LYS A 702 32.97 4.94 -20.13
N THR A 703 32.14 5.12 -19.10
CA THR A 703 31.04 4.20 -18.76
C THR A 703 29.72 4.86 -19.14
N LEU A 704 29.07 4.37 -20.19
CA LEU A 704 27.84 4.96 -20.75
C LEU A 704 26.67 3.97 -20.63
N ILE A 705 25.55 4.43 -20.08
CA ILE A 705 24.26 3.70 -20.13
C ILE A 705 23.36 4.43 -21.11
N LYS A 706 22.91 3.75 -22.17
CA LYS A 706 22.26 4.36 -23.34
C LYS A 706 20.89 3.75 -23.63
N GLY A 707 19.91 4.62 -23.85
CA GLY A 707 18.55 4.26 -24.25
C GLY A 707 17.96 5.30 -25.20
N ASN A 708 16.80 5.03 -25.79
CA ASN A 708 16.15 5.92 -26.76
C ASN A 708 14.61 5.86 -26.73
N ARG A 709 14.01 5.42 -25.61
CA ARG A 709 12.55 5.47 -25.45
C ARG A 709 12.10 6.93 -25.42
N SER A 710 10.97 7.21 -26.04
CA SER A 710 10.41 8.54 -26.17
C SER A 710 8.88 8.52 -26.24
N VAL A 711 8.26 9.67 -25.97
CA VAL A 711 6.80 9.83 -26.09
C VAL A 711 6.31 9.64 -27.52
N VAL A 712 7.05 10.14 -28.52
CA VAL A 712 6.70 9.94 -29.93
C VAL A 712 6.68 8.45 -30.31
N ASP A 713 7.55 7.64 -29.70
CA ASP A 713 7.59 6.19 -29.93
C ASP A 713 6.63 5.40 -29.01
N GLY A 714 5.65 6.10 -28.44
CA GLY A 714 4.52 5.54 -27.70
C GLY A 714 4.76 5.25 -26.22
N TRP A 715 5.88 5.69 -25.65
CA TRP A 715 6.15 5.56 -24.21
C TRP A 715 5.54 6.73 -23.44
N THR A 716 5.30 6.55 -22.15
CA THR A 716 5.03 7.71 -21.28
C THR A 716 6.36 8.40 -20.95
N THR A 717 6.33 9.67 -20.57
CA THR A 717 7.54 10.35 -20.05
C THR A 717 8.15 9.56 -18.90
N TYR A 718 7.32 9.03 -17.99
CA TYR A 718 7.75 8.24 -16.83
C TYR A 718 8.50 6.95 -17.21
N GLN A 719 8.02 6.20 -18.21
CA GLN A 719 8.66 4.96 -18.70
C GLN A 719 9.73 5.18 -19.77
N SER A 720 9.93 6.41 -20.24
CA SER A 720 10.94 6.73 -21.25
C SER A 720 12.38 6.71 -20.70
N ALA A 721 12.54 6.69 -19.38
CA ALA A 721 13.83 6.76 -18.71
C ALA A 721 14.79 5.63 -19.14
N THR A 722 16.02 6.00 -19.55
CA THR A 722 17.12 5.02 -19.73
C THR A 722 17.48 4.36 -18.40
N VAL A 723 17.56 5.15 -17.33
CA VAL A 723 17.78 4.64 -15.97
C VAL A 723 16.68 5.18 -15.06
N ALA A 724 16.01 4.29 -14.33
CA ALA A 724 14.98 4.62 -13.34
C ALA A 724 15.40 4.12 -11.95
N VAL A 725 15.43 5.02 -10.96
CA VAL A 725 15.88 4.72 -9.59
C VAL A 725 14.78 5.02 -8.59
N ALA A 726 14.37 4.02 -7.82
CA ALA A 726 13.41 4.13 -6.72
C ALA A 726 13.98 3.65 -5.37
N GLY A 727 15.02 2.81 -5.35
CA GLY A 727 15.64 2.32 -4.12
C GLY A 727 16.36 3.41 -3.31
N GLN A 728 15.94 3.60 -2.05
CA GLN A 728 16.50 4.59 -1.12
C GLN A 728 18.03 4.48 -0.96
N GLY A 729 18.71 5.62 -0.81
CA GLY A 729 20.14 5.66 -0.50
C GLY A 729 21.05 5.35 -1.70
N PHE A 730 20.50 5.39 -2.91
CA PHE A 730 21.21 5.14 -4.15
C PHE A 730 22.36 6.14 -4.36
N ILE A 731 23.50 5.65 -4.85
CA ILE A 731 24.61 6.51 -5.30
C ILE A 731 25.04 6.14 -6.71
N ALA A 732 25.35 7.13 -7.54
CA ALA A 732 26.12 6.90 -8.75
C ALA A 732 27.34 7.82 -8.83
N THR A 733 28.46 7.26 -9.25
CA THR A 733 29.72 8.01 -9.44
C THR A 733 30.37 7.65 -10.77
N GLY A 734 30.82 8.65 -11.53
CA GLY A 734 31.68 8.43 -12.69
C GLY A 734 31.00 7.74 -13.88
N ILE A 735 29.73 8.03 -14.14
CA ILE A 735 28.92 7.38 -15.20
C ILE A 735 28.25 8.44 -16.06
N THR A 736 28.06 8.12 -17.35
CA THR A 736 27.21 8.88 -18.27
C THR A 736 25.91 8.12 -18.52
N ILE A 737 24.77 8.79 -18.35
CA ILE A 737 23.44 8.26 -18.67
C ILE A 737 22.87 9.09 -19.81
N GLU A 738 22.52 8.44 -20.91
CA GLU A 738 22.12 9.10 -22.15
C GLU A 738 20.79 8.57 -22.66
N ASN A 739 19.89 9.48 -23.03
CA ASN A 739 18.79 9.19 -23.92
C ASN A 739 19.08 9.84 -25.29
N TYR A 740 19.35 9.01 -26.30
CA TYR A 740 19.80 9.46 -27.62
C TYR A 740 18.65 9.58 -28.64
N ALA A 741 17.39 9.66 -28.21
CA ALA A 741 16.21 9.71 -29.08
C ALA A 741 16.21 10.90 -30.06
N GLY A 742 16.73 12.07 -29.64
CA GLY A 742 16.75 13.29 -30.46
C GLY A 742 15.61 14.27 -30.13
N PRO A 743 15.74 15.56 -30.53
CA PRO A 743 14.76 16.60 -30.18
C PRO A 743 13.42 16.46 -30.92
N GLU A 744 13.39 15.76 -32.07
CA GLU A 744 12.17 15.42 -32.82
C GLU A 744 11.28 14.38 -32.12
N LYS A 745 11.81 13.70 -31.10
CA LYS A 745 11.11 12.65 -30.35
C LYS A 745 10.37 13.16 -29.11
N HIS A 746 10.38 14.48 -28.89
CA HIS A 746 9.80 15.13 -27.72
C HIS A 746 10.35 14.54 -26.41
N GLN A 747 9.52 14.33 -25.38
CA GLN A 747 9.97 13.90 -24.06
C GLN A 747 10.68 12.54 -24.13
N ALA A 748 11.92 12.49 -23.66
CA ALA A 748 12.77 11.32 -23.67
C ALA A 748 13.80 11.37 -22.52
N VAL A 749 13.49 10.69 -21.42
CA VAL A 749 14.23 10.83 -20.16
C VAL A 749 15.53 10.01 -20.19
N ALA A 750 16.64 10.59 -19.75
CA ALA A 750 17.89 9.88 -19.51
C ALA A 750 17.90 9.23 -18.12
N LEU A 751 17.72 10.04 -17.07
CA LEU A 751 17.60 9.56 -15.69
C LEU A 751 16.27 10.01 -15.10
N ARG A 752 15.54 9.07 -14.51
CA ARG A 752 14.46 9.34 -13.55
C ARG A 752 14.89 8.88 -12.16
N CYS A 753 14.96 9.80 -11.20
CA CYS A 753 15.25 9.47 -9.82
C CYS A 753 14.08 9.84 -8.92
N GLY A 754 13.49 8.85 -8.24
CA GLY A 754 12.48 8.99 -7.20
C GLY A 754 12.92 8.34 -5.88
N ALA A 755 14.22 8.15 -5.68
CA ALA A 755 14.78 7.55 -4.48
C ALA A 755 15.17 8.63 -3.46
N ASP A 756 14.72 8.46 -2.21
CA ASP A 756 15.11 9.34 -1.13
C ASP A 756 16.58 9.17 -0.74
N MET A 757 17.20 10.25 -0.29
CA MET A 757 18.62 10.29 0.12
C MET A 757 19.56 9.76 -0.98
N SER A 758 19.27 10.08 -2.25
CA SER A 758 20.06 9.66 -3.40
C SER A 758 21.11 10.71 -3.77
N ALA A 759 22.30 10.27 -4.19
CA ALA A 759 23.39 11.17 -4.55
C ALA A 759 24.12 10.79 -5.85
N PHE A 760 24.52 11.80 -6.62
CA PHE A 760 25.20 11.64 -7.89
C PHE A 760 26.47 12.50 -7.89
N TYR A 761 27.61 11.91 -8.19
CA TYR A 761 28.90 12.60 -8.16
C TYR A 761 29.71 12.33 -9.42
N GLN A 762 30.13 13.39 -10.12
CA GLN A 762 30.87 13.22 -11.38
C GLN A 762 30.10 12.32 -12.36
N CYS A 763 28.79 12.57 -12.49
CA CYS A 763 27.94 11.94 -13.48
C CYS A 763 27.65 12.89 -14.63
N SER A 764 27.33 12.35 -15.80
CA SER A 764 26.78 13.15 -16.90
C SER A 764 25.43 12.63 -17.34
N PHE A 765 24.47 13.53 -17.54
CA PHE A 765 23.13 13.23 -18.02
C PHE A 765 22.92 13.93 -19.35
N VAL A 766 22.67 13.14 -20.40
CA VAL A 766 22.67 13.64 -21.78
C VAL A 766 21.35 13.30 -22.46
N GLY A 767 20.69 14.32 -22.99
CA GLY A 767 19.44 14.18 -23.73
C GLY A 767 19.08 15.45 -24.49
N TYR A 768 17.80 15.59 -24.79
CA TYR A 768 17.21 16.79 -25.39
C TYR A 768 16.06 17.29 -24.52
N GLN A 769 14.82 16.94 -24.81
CA GLN A 769 13.69 17.32 -23.98
C GLN A 769 13.55 16.34 -22.80
N ASP A 770 13.33 16.86 -21.59
CA ASP A 770 13.11 16.08 -20.37
C ASP A 770 14.31 15.19 -19.96
N THR A 771 15.56 15.63 -20.16
CA THR A 771 16.78 14.83 -19.89
C THR A 771 16.81 14.23 -18.47
N LEU A 772 16.63 15.06 -17.44
CA LEU A 772 16.79 14.69 -16.03
C LEU A 772 15.48 14.90 -15.28
N TYR A 773 14.82 13.80 -14.97
CA TYR A 773 13.59 13.77 -14.19
C TYR A 773 13.91 13.60 -12.71
N VAL A 774 14.08 14.72 -12.00
CA VAL A 774 14.19 14.80 -10.53
C VAL A 774 12.80 14.60 -9.91
N PHE A 775 12.32 13.36 -9.99
CA PHE A 775 10.93 12.97 -9.82
C PHE A 775 10.35 13.40 -8.46
N SER A 776 10.88 12.84 -7.37
CA SER A 776 10.38 13.05 -6.01
C SER A 776 11.47 12.85 -4.95
N LEU A 777 11.15 13.14 -3.68
CA LEU A 777 11.98 12.90 -2.48
C LEU A 777 13.31 13.71 -2.48
N ARG A 778 14.26 13.41 -1.58
CA ARG A 778 15.50 14.20 -1.40
C ARG A 778 16.64 13.68 -2.28
N GLN A 779 17.29 14.59 -3.01
CA GLN A 779 18.35 14.24 -3.95
C GLN A 779 19.50 15.26 -3.93
N PHE A 780 20.72 14.78 -4.20
CA PHE A 780 21.92 15.62 -4.25
C PHE A 780 22.77 15.31 -5.50
N TYR A 781 23.11 16.34 -6.27
CA TYR A 781 23.95 16.21 -7.47
C TYR A 781 25.16 17.11 -7.31
N ARG A 782 26.36 16.56 -7.46
CA ARG A 782 27.60 17.32 -7.34
C ARG A 782 28.57 17.04 -8.47
N GLU A 783 29.17 18.11 -9.00
CA GLU A 783 30.16 18.04 -10.07
C GLU A 783 29.65 17.22 -11.26
N CYS A 784 28.35 17.34 -11.54
CA CYS A 784 27.70 16.64 -12.65
C CYS A 784 27.57 17.55 -13.87
N ASP A 785 27.52 16.96 -15.06
CA ASP A 785 27.25 17.67 -16.32
C ASP A 785 25.87 17.28 -16.86
N ILE A 786 24.97 18.26 -16.97
CA ILE A 786 23.59 18.05 -17.43
C ILE A 786 23.39 18.76 -18.78
N TYR A 787 22.96 18.01 -19.79
CA TYR A 787 22.75 18.52 -21.14
C TYR A 787 21.30 18.34 -21.61
N GLY A 788 20.68 19.37 -22.18
CA GLY A 788 19.36 19.24 -22.76
C GLY A 788 18.84 20.52 -23.41
N THR A 789 17.55 20.55 -23.72
CA THR A 789 16.88 21.62 -24.50
C THR A 789 15.64 22.13 -23.77
N VAL A 790 14.48 21.52 -24.00
CA VAL A 790 13.20 21.86 -23.36
C VAL A 790 13.10 21.13 -22.03
N ASP A 791 12.81 21.86 -20.95
CA ASP A 791 12.48 21.33 -19.61
C ASP A 791 13.46 20.28 -19.08
N PHE A 792 14.76 20.42 -19.37
CA PHE A 792 15.66 19.29 -19.25
C PHE A 792 16.09 18.93 -17.82
N VAL A 793 15.75 19.77 -16.82
CA VAL A 793 15.71 19.41 -15.40
C VAL A 793 14.30 19.67 -14.87
N PHE A 794 13.52 18.62 -14.63
CA PHE A 794 12.10 18.76 -14.28
C PHE A 794 11.67 17.76 -13.23
N GLY A 795 10.53 18.02 -12.59
CA GLY A 795 9.97 17.17 -11.53
C GLY A 795 9.71 17.92 -10.24
N ASN A 796 9.49 17.17 -9.16
CA ASN A 796 9.05 17.71 -7.87
C ASN A 796 9.84 17.12 -6.69
N ALA A 797 11.10 16.75 -6.89
CA ALA A 797 12.01 16.44 -5.78
C ALA A 797 12.33 17.66 -4.92
N ALA A 798 12.86 17.43 -3.71
CA ALA A 798 13.67 18.40 -2.99
C ALA A 798 15.13 18.14 -3.38
N VAL A 799 15.68 18.95 -4.29
CA VAL A 799 16.98 18.66 -4.91
C VAL A 799 17.94 19.84 -4.85
N VAL A 800 19.21 19.55 -4.55
CA VAL A 800 20.32 20.51 -4.65
C VAL A 800 21.34 20.01 -5.67
N PHE A 801 21.64 20.87 -6.64
CA PHE A 801 22.79 20.76 -7.52
C PHE A 801 23.89 21.66 -6.97
N GLN A 802 25.04 21.09 -6.61
CA GLN A 802 26.19 21.80 -6.06
C GLN A 802 27.38 21.65 -7.00
N ASN A 803 28.03 22.76 -7.38
CA ASN A 803 29.23 22.74 -8.24
C ASN A 803 29.05 21.94 -9.56
N SER A 804 27.83 21.91 -10.11
CA SER A 804 27.51 21.17 -11.33
C SER A 804 27.43 22.11 -12.53
N ASN A 805 27.42 21.56 -13.74
CA ASN A 805 27.32 22.32 -14.98
C ASN A 805 26.04 21.96 -15.73
N LEU A 806 25.26 22.96 -16.12
CA LEU A 806 24.07 22.81 -16.92
C LEU A 806 24.32 23.45 -18.29
N TYR A 807 24.13 22.66 -19.35
CA TYR A 807 24.42 23.03 -20.73
C TYR A 807 23.18 22.94 -21.63
N ALA A 808 22.69 24.08 -22.09
CA ALA A 808 21.63 24.15 -23.08
C ALA A 808 22.16 23.78 -24.47
N ARG A 809 21.56 22.78 -25.12
CA ARG A 809 21.93 22.29 -26.44
C ARG A 809 21.14 22.99 -27.53
N ARG A 810 21.51 22.74 -28.79
CA ARG A 810 20.74 23.22 -29.95
C ARG A 810 19.37 22.50 -30.05
N PRO A 811 18.23 23.20 -29.94
CA PRO A 811 16.91 22.60 -30.10
C PRO A 811 16.46 22.61 -31.57
N LEU A 812 15.21 22.22 -31.86
CA LEU A 812 14.59 22.45 -33.18
C LEU A 812 14.35 23.96 -33.42
N ALA A 813 14.29 24.36 -34.69
CA ALA A 813 14.21 25.76 -35.12
C ALA A 813 13.09 26.61 -34.45
N VAL A 814 11.99 25.98 -34.06
CA VAL A 814 10.82 26.66 -33.45
C VAL A 814 10.76 26.53 -31.91
N GLN A 815 11.71 25.80 -31.32
CA GLN A 815 11.75 25.54 -29.89
C GLN A 815 12.61 26.57 -29.15
N GLN A 816 12.35 26.69 -27.86
CA GLN A 816 13.16 27.46 -26.93
C GLN A 816 13.80 26.48 -25.95
N ASN A 817 14.94 26.85 -25.38
CA ASN A 817 15.55 26.05 -24.32
C ASN A 817 15.04 26.52 -22.96
N ILE A 818 14.78 25.56 -22.07
CA ILE A 818 14.35 25.79 -20.70
C ILE A 818 15.18 24.89 -19.79
N PHE A 819 15.98 25.50 -18.91
CA PHE A 819 16.80 24.75 -17.95
C PHE A 819 15.95 23.96 -16.96
N THR A 820 14.93 24.59 -16.35
CA THR A 820 14.10 23.91 -15.34
C THR A 820 12.60 24.03 -15.57
N ALA A 821 11.87 22.95 -15.30
CA ALA A 821 10.40 22.94 -15.22
C ALA A 821 9.95 22.29 -13.91
N GLN A 822 9.91 23.08 -12.83
CA GLN A 822 9.65 22.55 -11.50
C GLN A 822 8.14 22.38 -11.26
N GLY A 823 7.74 21.21 -10.75
CA GLY A 823 6.36 20.73 -10.70
C GLY A 823 5.71 20.72 -9.32
N ARG A 824 6.00 21.67 -8.44
CA ARG A 824 5.32 21.78 -7.13
C ARG A 824 3.89 22.33 -7.30
N ASP A 825 2.89 21.58 -6.86
CA ASP A 825 1.47 21.92 -7.05
C ASP A 825 0.76 22.32 -5.74
N ASP A 826 1.43 22.18 -4.60
CA ASP A 826 0.90 22.56 -3.29
C ASP A 826 1.95 23.33 -2.47
N PRO A 827 1.55 24.44 -1.79
CA PRO A 827 2.48 25.29 -1.06
C PRO A 827 3.09 24.61 0.17
N ASN A 828 2.41 23.61 0.74
CA ASN A 828 2.84 22.86 1.93
C ASN A 828 3.91 21.81 1.60
N GLN A 829 4.06 21.41 0.33
CA GLN A 829 5.15 20.54 -0.10
C GLN A 829 6.52 21.18 0.16
N ASN A 830 7.48 20.37 0.62
CA ASN A 830 8.85 20.81 0.95
C ASN A 830 9.82 20.70 -0.25
N THR A 831 9.29 20.68 -1.48
CA THR A 831 10.03 20.36 -2.72
C THR A 831 10.48 21.59 -3.50
N GLY A 832 11.39 21.42 -4.46
CA GLY A 832 11.94 22.50 -5.29
C GLY A 832 13.31 22.17 -5.85
N ILE A 833 13.78 22.99 -6.80
CA ILE A 833 15.10 22.84 -7.43
C ILE A 833 16.02 23.95 -6.94
N SER A 834 17.14 23.60 -6.31
CA SER A 834 18.19 24.54 -5.89
C SER A 834 19.46 24.32 -6.71
N ILE A 835 19.86 25.36 -7.46
CA ILE A 835 21.07 25.38 -8.28
C ILE A 835 22.12 26.24 -7.57
N LEU A 836 23.06 25.60 -6.88
CA LEU A 836 24.02 26.23 -5.97
C LEU A 836 25.44 26.16 -6.53
N ASN A 837 26.05 27.32 -6.71
CA ASN A 837 27.43 27.47 -7.22
C ASN A 837 27.69 26.65 -8.49
N CYS A 838 26.71 26.61 -9.39
CA CYS A 838 26.77 25.86 -10.64
C CYS A 838 27.17 26.76 -11.82
N LYS A 839 27.49 26.15 -12.95
CA LYS A 839 27.65 26.81 -14.23
C LYS A 839 26.38 26.64 -15.07
N VAL A 840 25.89 27.72 -15.68
CA VAL A 840 24.75 27.73 -16.60
C VAL A 840 25.25 28.30 -17.94
N ALA A 841 25.30 27.46 -18.97
CA ALA A 841 25.98 27.79 -20.22
C ALA A 841 25.33 27.16 -21.46
N ALA A 842 25.76 27.60 -22.65
CA ALA A 842 25.44 26.94 -23.90
C ALA A 842 26.38 25.75 -24.13
N GLY A 843 25.83 24.64 -24.63
CA GLY A 843 26.58 23.52 -25.16
C GLY A 843 27.29 23.90 -26.46
N SER A 844 28.29 23.12 -26.84
CA SER A 844 29.13 23.37 -28.02
C SER A 844 28.34 23.41 -29.33
N ASP A 845 27.21 22.72 -29.41
CA ASP A 845 26.30 22.70 -30.57
C ASP A 845 25.40 23.94 -30.67
N LEU A 846 25.10 24.60 -29.54
CA LEU A 846 24.31 25.84 -29.48
C LEU A 846 25.17 27.08 -29.69
N LEU A 847 26.40 27.12 -29.18
CA LEU A 847 27.28 28.30 -29.21
C LEU A 847 27.36 28.99 -30.59
N PRO A 848 27.51 28.29 -31.73
CA PRO A 848 27.60 28.94 -33.05
C PRO A 848 26.30 29.61 -33.52
N VAL A 849 25.16 29.24 -32.94
CA VAL A 849 23.81 29.65 -33.35
C VAL A 849 23.02 30.23 -32.16
N ILE A 850 23.70 30.62 -31.09
CA ILE A 850 23.10 31.03 -29.82
C ILE A 850 22.12 32.21 -29.96
N SER A 851 22.39 33.13 -30.91
CA SER A 851 21.52 34.26 -31.20
C SER A 851 20.21 33.89 -31.89
N GLN A 852 20.06 32.66 -32.37
CA GLN A 852 18.86 32.16 -33.05
C GLN A 852 17.85 31.54 -32.07
N PHE A 853 18.25 31.26 -30.83
CA PHE A 853 17.44 30.51 -29.87
C PHE A 853 17.40 31.19 -28.51
N HIS A 854 16.20 31.43 -28.00
CA HIS A 854 16.03 31.90 -26.63
C HIS A 854 16.23 30.74 -25.64
N THR A 855 16.89 31.04 -24.52
CA THR A 855 17.11 30.08 -23.44
C THR A 855 16.76 30.71 -22.10
N TYR A 856 15.88 30.05 -21.33
CA TYR A 856 15.37 30.54 -20.06
C TYR A 856 15.79 29.65 -18.89
N LEU A 857 15.96 30.25 -17.71
CA LEU A 857 16.28 29.57 -16.45
C LEU A 857 15.19 28.57 -16.04
N GLY A 858 13.92 28.86 -16.36
CA GLY A 858 12.83 27.93 -16.12
C GLY A 858 11.44 28.45 -16.49
N ARG A 859 10.43 27.58 -16.32
CA ARG A 859 9.01 27.90 -16.45
C ARG A 859 8.12 27.08 -15.49
N PRO A 860 6.96 27.61 -15.04
CA PRO A 860 6.19 27.03 -13.96
C PRO A 860 5.25 25.91 -14.44
N TRP A 861 5.75 24.67 -14.46
CA TRP A 861 4.93 23.50 -14.85
C TRP A 861 3.69 23.31 -13.97
N LYS A 862 3.78 23.64 -12.68
CA LYS A 862 2.68 23.58 -11.70
C LYS A 862 2.57 24.88 -10.90
N ALA A 863 1.43 25.09 -10.24
CA ALA A 863 1.02 26.41 -9.75
C ALA A 863 1.98 27.01 -8.70
N TYR A 864 2.64 26.17 -7.90
CA TYR A 864 3.54 26.59 -6.82
C TYR A 864 5.02 26.32 -7.15
N SER A 865 5.35 26.29 -8.44
CA SER A 865 6.70 26.03 -8.95
C SER A 865 7.77 26.78 -8.16
N ARG A 866 8.83 26.08 -7.74
CA ARG A 866 9.88 26.63 -6.86
C ARG A 866 11.28 26.26 -7.33
N THR A 867 12.00 27.25 -7.84
CA THR A 867 13.37 27.11 -8.33
C THR A 867 14.22 28.28 -7.88
N VAL A 868 15.46 28.02 -7.46
CA VAL A 868 16.44 29.05 -7.14
C VAL A 868 17.79 28.83 -7.80
N TYR A 869 18.43 29.92 -8.22
CA TYR A 869 19.82 29.95 -8.67
C TYR A 869 20.63 30.81 -7.71
N LEU A 870 21.61 30.20 -7.05
CA LEU A 870 22.38 30.78 -5.96
C LEU A 870 23.87 30.72 -6.29
N LEU A 871 24.57 31.84 -6.20
CA LEU A 871 26.03 31.94 -6.35
C LEU A 871 26.58 31.34 -7.66
N SER A 872 25.72 31.16 -8.66
CA SER A 872 26.03 30.43 -9.88
C SER A 872 26.59 31.35 -10.95
N ASN A 873 27.44 30.81 -11.83
CA ASN A 873 27.95 31.52 -12.99
C ASN A 873 27.04 31.29 -14.20
N MET A 874 26.37 32.35 -14.65
CA MET A 874 25.48 32.36 -15.80
C MET A 874 26.16 33.03 -17.00
N GLU A 875 26.44 32.24 -18.03
CA GLU A 875 26.95 32.77 -19.30
C GLU A 875 25.83 33.48 -20.10
N SER A 876 26.19 34.10 -21.22
CA SER A 876 25.29 34.99 -22.00
C SER A 876 24.17 34.25 -22.73
N VAL A 877 24.04 32.94 -22.51
CA VAL A 877 22.97 32.11 -23.07
C VAL A 877 21.60 32.47 -22.48
N VAL A 878 21.58 32.94 -21.23
CA VAL A 878 20.33 33.24 -20.51
C VAL A 878 19.68 34.50 -21.08
N ASP A 879 18.44 34.37 -21.54
CA ASP A 879 17.63 35.48 -22.00
C ASP A 879 17.48 36.56 -20.91
N PRO A 880 17.51 37.87 -21.23
CA PRO A 880 17.33 38.93 -20.25
C PRO A 880 16.08 38.80 -19.38
N ALA A 881 14.96 38.30 -19.94
CA ALA A 881 13.73 38.04 -19.18
C ALA A 881 13.94 36.98 -18.07
N GLY A 882 14.90 36.08 -18.27
CA GLY A 882 15.32 35.04 -17.33
C GLY A 882 14.37 33.85 -17.26
N TRP A 883 13.06 34.09 -17.17
CA TRP A 883 12.03 33.07 -16.97
C TRP A 883 10.96 33.16 -18.04
N LEU A 884 10.31 32.04 -18.36
CA LEU A 884 9.29 31.93 -19.40
C LEU A 884 7.94 31.51 -18.81
N GLU A 885 6.83 32.10 -19.28
CA GLU A 885 5.50 31.69 -18.85
C GLU A 885 5.21 30.24 -19.27
N TRP A 886 4.42 29.51 -18.47
CA TRP A 886 3.89 28.22 -18.89
C TRP A 886 2.67 28.38 -19.81
N ASN A 887 1.66 29.11 -19.34
CA ASN A 887 0.45 29.42 -20.09
C ASN A 887 -0.23 30.67 -19.52
N GLY A 888 -0.13 31.80 -20.23
CA GLY A 888 -0.70 33.07 -19.79
C GLY A 888 -0.22 33.45 -18.38
N THR A 889 -1.16 33.74 -17.47
CA THR A 889 -0.86 34.14 -16.09
C THR A 889 -0.80 32.99 -15.09
N PHE A 890 -0.83 31.73 -15.54
CA PHE A 890 -0.81 30.56 -14.67
C PHE A 890 0.44 30.52 -13.78
N GLY A 891 0.25 30.37 -12.47
CA GLY A 891 1.33 30.22 -11.48
C GLY A 891 2.14 31.48 -11.18
N LEU A 892 2.02 32.56 -11.97
CA LEU A 892 2.93 33.72 -11.88
C LEU A 892 2.88 34.46 -10.53
N SER A 893 1.75 34.38 -9.82
CA SER A 893 1.57 34.98 -8.49
C SER A 893 1.90 34.05 -7.31
N THR A 894 1.96 32.74 -7.55
CA THR A 894 2.09 31.69 -6.51
C THR A 894 3.42 30.96 -6.55
N LEU A 895 4.13 31.00 -7.68
CA LEU A 895 5.48 30.45 -7.83
C LEU A 895 6.48 31.18 -6.94
N TYR A 896 7.64 30.56 -6.72
CA TYR A 896 8.80 31.18 -6.08
C TYR A 896 10.03 30.96 -6.98
N TYR A 897 10.41 31.98 -7.73
CA TYR A 897 11.63 32.00 -8.54
C TYR A 897 12.62 33.02 -7.98
N GLY A 898 13.77 32.51 -7.56
CA GLY A 898 14.77 33.28 -6.81
C GLY A 898 16.15 33.28 -7.46
N GLU A 899 16.78 34.45 -7.51
CA GLU A 899 18.18 34.60 -7.89
C GLU A 899 18.97 35.26 -6.75
N TYR A 900 20.08 34.66 -6.32
CA TYR A 900 20.92 35.18 -5.24
C TYR A 900 22.39 35.26 -5.64
N SER A 901 22.94 36.47 -5.72
CA SER A 901 24.39 36.71 -5.90
C SER A 901 25.03 35.89 -7.04
N ASN A 902 24.29 35.68 -8.13
CA ASN A 902 24.80 35.03 -9.34
C ASN A 902 25.80 35.95 -10.05
N ARG A 903 26.66 35.35 -10.88
CA ARG A 903 27.77 36.02 -11.59
C ARG A 903 27.70 35.72 -13.08
N GLY A 904 28.44 36.49 -13.88
CA GLY A 904 28.56 36.28 -15.32
C GLY A 904 27.57 37.11 -16.14
N PRO A 905 27.71 37.15 -17.47
CA PRO A 905 26.94 38.04 -18.33
C PRO A 905 25.42 37.75 -18.35
N GLY A 906 25.00 36.51 -18.09
CA GLY A 906 23.58 36.13 -18.02
C GLY A 906 22.89 36.43 -16.68
N SER A 907 23.64 36.87 -15.66
CA SER A 907 23.11 37.06 -14.31
C SER A 907 22.53 38.45 -14.04
N ASN A 908 22.48 39.34 -15.04
CA ASN A 908 21.91 40.67 -14.88
C ASN A 908 20.38 40.58 -14.71
N THR A 909 19.87 41.04 -13.57
CA THR A 909 18.46 40.95 -13.22
C THR A 909 17.61 42.16 -13.63
N THR A 910 18.21 43.23 -14.17
CA THR A 910 17.50 44.47 -14.53
C THR A 910 16.44 44.31 -15.62
N GLY A 911 16.59 43.30 -16.49
CA GLY A 911 15.65 42.99 -17.57
C GLY A 911 14.70 41.83 -17.30
N ARG A 912 14.66 41.32 -16.05
CA ARG A 912 13.87 40.15 -15.68
C ARG A 912 12.38 40.45 -15.70
N VAL A 913 11.59 39.37 -15.77
CA VAL A 913 10.13 39.42 -15.66
C VAL A 913 9.67 40.11 -14.36
N ASN A 914 8.53 40.80 -14.42
CA ASN A 914 7.94 41.53 -13.29
C ASN A 914 6.84 40.71 -12.56
N TRP A 915 6.95 39.38 -12.53
CA TRP A 915 5.94 38.53 -11.92
C TRP A 915 5.98 38.61 -10.39
N PRO A 916 4.84 38.57 -9.67
CA PRO A 916 4.85 38.64 -8.21
C PRO A 916 5.62 37.49 -7.52
N GLY A 917 5.67 36.31 -8.16
CA GLY A 917 6.42 35.15 -7.68
C GLY A 917 7.93 35.20 -7.95
N TYR A 918 8.40 36.11 -8.82
CA TYR A 918 9.82 36.32 -9.08
C TYR A 918 10.44 37.29 -8.05
N ARG A 919 11.65 37.00 -7.59
CA ARG A 919 12.41 37.93 -6.73
C ARG A 919 13.91 37.79 -6.85
N VAL A 920 14.60 38.93 -6.77
CA VAL A 920 16.03 38.98 -6.45
C VAL A 920 16.17 38.83 -4.95
N ILE A 921 16.80 37.74 -4.50
CA ILE A 921 17.00 37.46 -3.09
C ILE A 921 18.16 38.35 -2.61
N ASN A 922 17.91 39.17 -1.57
CA ASN A 922 18.92 40.06 -0.99
C ASN A 922 19.40 39.61 0.39
N SER A 923 18.77 38.58 0.98
CA SER A 923 19.08 38.06 2.30
C SER A 923 19.81 36.73 2.21
N SER A 924 20.99 36.63 2.83
CA SER A 924 21.71 35.36 2.98
C SER A 924 20.94 34.35 3.83
N THR A 925 20.12 34.82 4.77
CA THR A 925 19.23 33.96 5.57
C THR A 925 18.15 33.31 4.70
N GLU A 926 17.53 34.06 3.79
CA GLU A 926 16.54 33.52 2.85
C GLU A 926 17.18 32.55 1.86
N ALA A 927 18.31 32.94 1.25
CA ALA A 927 19.06 32.07 0.34
C ALA A 927 19.53 30.78 1.04
N GLY A 928 19.93 30.87 2.31
CA GLY A 928 20.39 29.75 3.13
C GLY A 928 19.32 28.68 3.38
N LEU A 929 18.02 28.99 3.22
CA LEU A 929 16.94 28.00 3.30
C LEU A 929 17.02 26.96 2.17
N PHE A 930 17.65 27.31 1.06
CA PHE A 930 17.82 26.47 -0.12
C PHE A 930 19.22 25.83 -0.22
N ALA A 931 20.05 25.99 0.82
CA ALA A 931 21.33 25.30 0.95
C ALA A 931 21.12 23.82 1.35
N VAL A 932 22.17 23.02 1.21
CA VAL A 932 22.16 21.56 1.41
C VAL A 932 21.56 21.13 2.75
N ASP A 933 21.92 21.79 3.87
CA ASP A 933 21.38 21.33 5.16
C ASP A 933 19.92 21.71 5.38
N ASN A 934 19.54 22.95 5.09
CA ASN A 934 18.17 23.40 5.36
C ASN A 934 17.16 22.79 4.40
N PHE A 935 17.56 22.56 3.14
CA PHE A 935 16.64 22.15 2.09
C PHE A 935 16.46 20.64 2.01
N ILE A 936 17.55 19.87 2.11
CA ILE A 936 17.55 18.40 1.96
C ILE A 936 18.11 17.68 3.17
N GLN A 937 18.28 18.38 4.30
CA GLN A 937 18.77 17.80 5.57
C GLN A 937 20.11 17.08 5.40
N GLY A 938 20.99 17.61 4.54
CA GLY A 938 22.19 16.93 4.09
C GLY A 938 23.14 16.48 5.21
N SER A 939 23.19 17.18 6.35
CA SER A 939 23.99 16.74 7.51
C SER A 939 23.61 15.36 8.04
N GLN A 940 22.37 14.92 7.83
CA GLN A 940 21.85 13.67 8.37
C GLN A 940 22.31 12.45 7.56
N TRP A 941 22.56 12.60 6.27
CA TRP A 941 22.71 11.44 5.37
C TRP A 941 23.89 11.55 4.39
N LEU A 942 24.30 12.75 3.95
CA LEU A 942 25.44 12.91 3.03
C LEU A 942 26.78 12.41 3.59
N PRO A 943 27.11 12.53 4.90
CA PRO A 943 28.34 11.95 5.44
C PRO A 943 28.48 10.44 5.18
N LEU A 944 27.36 9.71 5.13
CA LEU A 944 27.33 8.25 4.90
C LEU A 944 27.58 7.87 3.44
N THR A 945 27.59 8.85 2.54
CA THR A 945 27.85 8.64 1.10
C THR A 945 29.35 8.62 0.79
N GLY A 946 30.18 9.26 1.63
CA GLY A 946 31.60 9.48 1.35
C GLY A 946 31.87 10.50 0.23
N LEU A 947 30.83 11.14 -0.32
CA LEU A 947 30.96 12.15 -1.37
C LEU A 947 31.33 13.50 -0.78
N PRO A 948 32.02 14.38 -1.52
CA PRO A 948 32.28 15.73 -1.05
C PRO A 948 30.98 16.55 -1.04
N PHE A 949 30.77 17.36 -0.02
CA PHE A 949 29.65 18.32 0.06
C PHE A 949 30.03 19.47 0.99
N TYR A 950 29.30 20.58 0.89
CA TYR A 950 29.24 21.57 1.96
C TYR A 950 27.78 21.91 2.27
N LEU A 951 27.50 22.18 3.54
CA LEU A 951 26.14 22.26 4.09
C LEU A 951 25.45 23.60 3.84
N SER A 952 26.24 24.68 3.81
CA SER A 952 25.77 26.07 3.75
C SER A 952 25.84 26.64 2.32
N LEU A 953 25.68 27.96 2.16
CA LEU A 953 25.84 28.62 0.85
C LEU A 953 27.28 28.56 0.32
N THR A 954 28.26 28.48 1.21
CA THR A 954 29.69 28.37 0.89
C THR A 954 30.32 27.22 1.65
N ALA A 955 31.46 26.74 1.14
CA ALA A 955 32.25 25.65 1.70
C ALA A 955 32.87 25.96 3.07
#